data_AF-A0AAE3KKK4-F1
#
_entry.id   AF-A0AAE3KKK4-F1
#
_cell.length_a   1.000
_cell.length_b   1.000
_cell.length_c   1.000
_cell.angle_alpha   90.00
_cell.angle_beta   90.00
_cell.angle_gamma   90.00
#
_symmetry.space_group_name_H-M   'P 1'
#
loop_
_entity.id
_entity.type
_entity.pdbx_description
1 polymer ?
#
loop_
_entity_poly.entity_id
_entity_poly.type
_entity_poly.pdbx_seq_one_letter_code
_entity_poly.pdbx_strand_id
1 'polypeptide(L)'
;MSALPTVALRVLGFGQPDDVRALFDRDPQAMRSLLASASSIPPVVVDTALAVGGQWPEVLAKRCLDRGPLPEFFPRLAAAGNPRVAAVLYGHSEFRNRTWSLRAHRALLAEADPADPRWRAETGLVRRLLGSENLVELRAAVVAPFPDLVRHVLVTVGAKLDRDEWLRALLSLHEHGGAAELADALADEAIHGALETDIAEIGAGAVAGPDGVAALRAAVADAEGTPGAVAKLRAKPIRTDAVLAQLDRLDWSAVGAAHQERPFDHRVIEKLAVRDDCPDEVAAALCAAHPNPPIRELFALVRPSVLSSLLTTMPVERMSSDVLTVVVERALGETLSGVDLLRRARPAVTVLATAQQRRADRKARPAERDGWAEFRAELGRLVAERLGADVAAWRLLRADLPTFTGSVAELLDSVAARAASTRGDQAGAAAAAEPWPSAGGAPKRGRMMTLSEDRAAFLTLLDLAATDTQLALLAEVDDGTAYDLLVCGTWRAEWLPWVLAEPGRHRDRQLLARHPNLPADAVTALARLDDPAVNAGLIYQANATRQQRDRLITGRPFADPEGDRRLPVDPELRAALLATRAWRWLGPMVGCGDPELIKHVFASVRVSGTIQLRMLLGLWERGGPDAAEAELAAQAGKFSAKYNATVRRQVSALLAEPDRADALQRLRAAVADAESPERLARRLRASGLSSLHRLRAEGFDWDWDHLCADHARKPFPGSVLRLLAEVEDCPEELRSAARQSFFPEDQRRALARLAAGTPPAEVLAEMRLAPGMSWPLVAVERGGMTMADLVHFGQPAAAVLAIVPADHPVHAELGELVRAHLAGNQDAWTLVMRLLPDFAGTIPDLLESAVLATRPAG
;
A
#
# COMPACT_ATOMS: atom_id res chain seq x y z
N MET A 1 -19.07 -0.72 21.58
CA MET A 1 -18.87 -1.16 22.98
C MET A 1 -17.60 -2.01 23.21
N SER A 2 -16.82 -2.40 22.19
CA SER A 2 -15.65 -3.28 22.39
C SER A 2 -14.38 -2.62 22.94
N ALA A 3 -14.31 -1.28 23.03
CA ALA A 3 -13.09 -0.56 23.43
C ALA A 3 -12.95 -0.28 24.95
N LEU A 4 -14.05 -0.33 25.71
CA LEU A 4 -14.08 0.09 27.12
C LEU A 4 -13.11 -0.66 28.03
N PRO A 5 -12.99 -2.01 27.96
CA PRO A 5 -12.05 -2.74 28.81
C PRO A 5 -10.58 -2.35 28.54
N THR A 6 -10.23 -2.13 27.27
CA THR A 6 -8.89 -1.68 26.87
C THR A 6 -8.61 -0.27 27.39
N VAL A 7 -9.59 0.62 27.30
CA VAL A 7 -9.49 2.00 27.81
C VAL A 7 -9.29 2.00 29.33
N ALA A 8 -10.04 1.20 30.07
CA ALA A 8 -9.92 1.10 31.52
C ALA A 8 -8.55 0.52 31.93
N LEU A 9 -8.08 -0.51 31.24
CA LEU A 9 -6.72 -1.03 31.47
C LEU A 9 -5.64 -0.01 31.12
N ARG A 10 -5.80 0.81 30.06
CA ARG A 10 -4.85 1.90 29.76
C ARG A 10 -4.68 2.85 30.94
N VAL A 11 -5.77 3.20 31.63
CA VAL A 11 -5.69 4.06 32.83
C VAL A 11 -4.87 3.38 33.93
N LEU A 12 -5.07 2.08 34.19
CA LEU A 12 -4.25 1.31 35.12
C LEU A 12 -2.77 1.25 34.72
N GLY A 13 -2.48 1.35 33.42
CA GLY A 13 -1.11 1.40 32.89
C GLY A 13 -0.29 2.59 33.39
N PHE A 14 -0.93 3.64 33.90
CA PHE A 14 -0.26 4.80 34.49
C PHE A 14 -0.01 4.68 36.01
N GLY A 15 -0.58 3.68 36.66
CA GLY A 15 -0.45 3.44 38.10
C GLY A 15 0.83 2.69 38.49
N GLN A 16 1.18 2.72 39.78
CA GLN A 16 2.28 1.92 40.31
C GLN A 16 1.83 0.46 40.55
N PRO A 17 2.76 -0.52 40.61
CA PRO A 17 2.40 -1.93 40.85
C PRO A 17 1.53 -2.14 42.10
N ASP A 18 1.78 -1.38 43.18
CA ASP A 18 1.01 -1.48 44.42
C ASP A 18 -0.44 -0.96 44.27
N ASP A 19 -0.65 0.06 43.45
CA ASP A 19 -1.99 0.59 43.14
C ASP A 19 -2.81 -0.47 42.39
N VAL A 20 -2.18 -1.12 41.40
CA VAL A 20 -2.82 -2.17 40.61
C VAL A 20 -3.07 -3.43 41.45
N ARG A 21 -2.14 -3.77 42.36
CA ARG A 21 -2.26 -4.94 43.25
C ARG A 21 -3.49 -4.82 44.15
N ALA A 22 -3.70 -3.64 44.73
CA ALA A 22 -4.86 -3.39 45.58
C ALA A 22 -6.20 -3.66 44.87
N LEU A 23 -6.29 -3.40 43.55
CA LEU A 23 -7.49 -3.67 42.77
C LEU A 23 -7.75 -5.16 42.56
N PHE A 24 -6.69 -5.96 42.38
CA PHE A 24 -6.81 -7.41 42.30
C PHE A 24 -7.38 -8.02 43.59
N ASP A 25 -7.01 -7.47 44.74
CA ASP A 25 -7.46 -7.93 46.06
C ASP A 25 -8.90 -7.45 46.38
N ARG A 26 -9.22 -6.19 46.05
CA ARG A 26 -10.50 -5.57 46.44
C ARG A 26 -11.66 -5.84 45.49
N ASP A 27 -11.42 -5.91 44.18
CA ASP A 27 -12.47 -6.16 43.17
C ASP A 27 -12.05 -7.24 42.16
N PRO A 28 -11.91 -8.50 42.62
CA PRO A 28 -11.48 -9.60 41.77
C PRO A 28 -12.48 -9.95 40.66
N GLN A 29 -13.73 -9.52 40.75
CA GLN A 29 -14.70 -9.75 39.69
C GLN A 29 -14.53 -8.73 38.56
N ALA A 30 -14.41 -7.43 38.88
CA ALA A 30 -14.18 -6.39 37.89
C ALA A 30 -12.87 -6.61 37.12
N MET A 31 -11.77 -6.91 37.84
CA MET A 31 -10.48 -7.20 37.21
C MET A 31 -10.54 -8.42 36.28
N ARG A 32 -11.30 -9.46 36.64
CA ARG A 32 -11.49 -10.63 35.77
C ARG A 32 -12.21 -10.25 34.47
N SER A 33 -13.30 -9.48 34.56
CA SER A 33 -14.06 -9.03 33.39
C SER A 33 -13.24 -8.12 32.48
N LEU A 34 -12.44 -7.22 33.05
CA LEU A 34 -11.55 -6.32 32.30
C LEU A 34 -10.47 -7.08 31.55
N LEU A 35 -9.73 -7.95 32.25
CA LEU A 35 -8.67 -8.75 31.65
C LEU A 35 -9.21 -9.67 30.56
N ALA A 36 -10.38 -10.29 30.75
CA ALA A 36 -10.99 -11.18 29.77
C ALA A 36 -11.43 -10.46 28.47
N SER A 37 -11.81 -9.19 28.57
CA SER A 37 -12.48 -8.46 27.48
C SER A 37 -11.58 -7.49 26.71
N ALA A 38 -10.39 -7.17 27.24
CA ALA A 38 -9.51 -6.16 26.67
C ALA A 38 -8.74 -6.63 25.44
N SER A 39 -8.59 -5.75 24.44
CA SER A 39 -7.77 -5.96 23.25
C SER A 39 -6.27 -5.71 23.49
N SER A 40 -5.91 -4.96 24.52
CA SER A 40 -4.53 -4.73 24.98
C SER A 40 -4.51 -4.59 26.50
N ILE A 41 -3.43 -5.04 27.14
CA ILE A 41 -3.23 -5.03 28.60
C ILE A 41 -1.87 -4.37 28.85
N PRO A 42 -1.73 -3.38 29.74
CA PRO A 42 -0.41 -2.82 30.05
C PRO A 42 0.50 -3.82 30.78
N PRO A 43 1.83 -3.77 30.57
CA PRO A 43 2.79 -4.67 31.23
C PRO A 43 2.69 -4.69 32.75
N VAL A 44 2.51 -3.53 33.39
CA VAL A 44 2.37 -3.42 34.85
C VAL A 44 1.18 -4.24 35.39
N VAL A 45 0.08 -4.32 34.64
CA VAL A 45 -1.09 -5.10 35.03
C VAL A 45 -0.83 -6.60 34.92
N VAL A 46 -0.12 -7.03 33.87
CA VAL A 46 0.29 -8.43 33.68
C VAL A 46 1.24 -8.88 34.80
N ASP A 47 2.29 -8.11 35.06
CA ASP A 47 3.29 -8.44 36.08
C ASP A 47 2.66 -8.52 37.47
N THR A 48 1.74 -7.60 37.76
CA THR A 48 0.99 -7.62 39.02
C THR A 48 0.07 -8.84 39.12
N ALA A 49 -0.67 -9.19 38.06
CA ALA A 49 -1.51 -10.40 38.06
C ALA A 49 -0.69 -11.68 38.29
N LEU A 50 0.50 -11.77 37.67
CA LEU A 50 1.42 -12.90 37.86
C LEU A 50 1.95 -12.96 39.30
N ALA A 51 2.34 -11.82 39.87
CA ALA A 51 2.84 -11.71 41.24
C ALA A 51 1.77 -12.02 42.31
N VAL A 52 0.51 -11.64 42.07
CA VAL A 52 -0.62 -11.97 42.96
C VAL A 52 -0.93 -13.48 42.90
N GLY A 53 -0.77 -14.11 41.73
CA GLY A 53 -0.96 -15.54 41.56
C GLY A 53 -2.43 -16.00 41.62
N GLY A 54 -2.68 -17.18 42.19
CA GLY A 54 -4.03 -17.74 42.31
C GLY A 54 -4.70 -18.05 40.96
N GLN A 55 -5.77 -17.33 40.63
CA GLN A 55 -6.55 -17.52 39.39
C GLN A 55 -6.11 -16.60 38.23
N TRP A 56 -5.32 -15.57 38.50
CA TRP A 56 -5.03 -14.52 37.52
C TRP A 56 -4.19 -14.98 36.33
N PRO A 57 -3.16 -15.84 36.50
CA PRO A 57 -2.46 -16.44 35.37
C PRO A 57 -3.39 -17.22 34.43
N GLU A 58 -4.39 -17.92 34.98
CA GLU A 58 -5.40 -18.65 34.21
C GLU A 58 -6.28 -17.71 33.38
N VAL A 59 -6.74 -16.60 33.99
CA VAL A 59 -7.56 -15.58 33.32
C VAL A 59 -6.79 -14.94 32.15
N LEU A 60 -5.51 -14.60 32.37
CA LEU A 60 -4.64 -14.06 31.33
C LEU A 60 -4.44 -15.07 30.19
N ALA A 61 -4.19 -16.34 30.52
CA ALA A 61 -4.04 -17.40 29.53
C ALA A 61 -5.31 -17.60 28.69
N LYS A 62 -6.49 -17.66 29.32
CA LYS A 62 -7.79 -17.81 28.62
C LYS A 62 -8.03 -16.64 27.66
N ARG A 63 -7.79 -15.41 28.10
CA ARG A 63 -7.93 -14.25 27.23
C ARG A 63 -7.01 -14.30 26.02
N CYS A 64 -5.74 -14.71 26.20
CA CYS A 64 -4.82 -14.86 25.08
C CYS A 64 -5.35 -15.87 24.04
N LEU A 65 -6.03 -16.94 24.48
CA LEU A 65 -6.69 -17.88 23.56
C LEU A 65 -7.89 -17.24 22.84
N ASP A 66 -8.76 -16.55 23.58
CA ASP A 66 -10.03 -16.03 23.04
C ASP A 66 -9.88 -14.83 22.10
N ARG A 67 -8.87 -13.97 22.33
CA ARG A 67 -8.71 -12.68 21.63
C ARG A 67 -7.44 -12.59 20.80
N GLY A 68 -6.63 -13.64 20.81
CA GLY A 68 -5.37 -13.71 20.10
C GLY A 68 -4.16 -13.27 20.93
N PRO A 69 -2.97 -13.55 20.39
CA PRO A 69 -1.71 -13.40 21.10
C PRO A 69 -1.36 -11.94 21.39
N LEU A 70 -0.85 -11.67 22.59
CA LEU A 70 -0.01 -10.50 22.85
C LEU A 70 1.43 -11.02 23.00
N PRO A 71 2.26 -10.92 21.95
CA PRO A 71 3.56 -11.60 21.87
C PRO A 71 4.46 -11.36 23.09
N GLU A 72 4.42 -10.16 23.66
CA GLU A 72 5.20 -9.76 24.83
C GLU A 72 4.82 -10.48 26.14
N PHE A 73 3.65 -11.10 26.23
CA PHE A 73 3.15 -11.71 27.48
C PHE A 73 3.35 -13.22 27.58
N PHE A 74 3.55 -13.91 26.46
CA PHE A 74 3.76 -15.36 26.50
C PHE A 74 5.00 -15.79 27.25
N PRO A 75 6.17 -15.17 27.08
CA PRO A 75 7.35 -15.55 27.83
C PRO A 75 7.11 -15.44 29.34
N ARG A 76 6.37 -14.41 29.77
CA ARG A 76 6.06 -14.14 31.19
C ARG A 76 5.09 -15.18 31.77
N LEU A 77 4.03 -15.53 31.04
CA LEU A 77 3.08 -16.55 31.46
C LEU A 77 3.70 -17.96 31.46
N ALA A 78 4.56 -18.26 30.49
CA ALA A 78 5.29 -19.53 30.43
C ALA A 78 6.30 -19.63 31.59
N ALA A 79 7.07 -18.58 31.86
CA ALA A 79 8.03 -18.53 32.95
C ALA A 79 7.40 -18.70 34.35
N ALA A 80 6.08 -18.54 34.48
CA ALA A 80 5.38 -18.74 35.75
C ALA A 80 5.22 -20.22 36.15
N GLY A 81 5.50 -21.19 35.26
CA GLY A 81 5.46 -22.62 35.60
C GLY A 81 4.12 -23.08 36.19
N ASN A 82 3.01 -22.42 35.85
CA ASN A 82 1.77 -22.55 36.61
C ASN A 82 0.85 -23.65 36.03
N PRO A 83 0.42 -24.65 36.84
CA PRO A 83 -0.40 -25.76 36.34
C PRO A 83 -1.78 -25.32 35.81
N ARG A 84 -2.31 -24.17 36.25
CA ARG A 84 -3.58 -23.63 35.73
C ARG A 84 -3.41 -23.00 34.35
N VAL A 85 -2.28 -22.36 34.08
CA VAL A 85 -1.93 -21.88 32.74
C VAL A 85 -1.81 -23.09 31.81
N ALA A 86 -1.05 -24.10 32.23
CA ALA A 86 -0.93 -25.36 31.50
C ALA A 86 -2.28 -26.03 31.19
N ALA A 87 -3.18 -26.12 32.17
CA ALA A 87 -4.51 -26.68 31.98
C ALA A 87 -5.35 -25.90 30.94
N VAL A 88 -5.23 -24.58 30.88
CA VAL A 88 -5.93 -23.74 29.89
C VAL A 88 -5.39 -23.98 28.49
N LEU A 89 -4.07 -23.98 28.34
CA LEU A 89 -3.39 -24.08 27.04
C LEU A 89 -3.59 -25.42 26.38
N TYR A 90 -3.45 -26.50 27.15
CA TYR A 90 -3.71 -27.84 26.65
C TYR A 90 -5.22 -28.16 26.65
N GLY A 91 -6.02 -27.52 27.52
CA GLY A 91 -7.47 -27.72 27.67
C GLY A 91 -8.30 -27.56 26.39
N HIS A 92 -7.86 -26.72 25.46
CA HIS A 92 -8.57 -26.46 24.22
C HIS A 92 -8.16 -27.47 23.14
N SER A 93 -9.09 -28.36 22.75
CA SER A 93 -8.90 -29.38 21.72
C SER A 93 -8.54 -28.80 20.33
N GLU A 94 -8.68 -27.49 20.16
CA GLU A 94 -8.17 -26.73 19.03
C GLU A 94 -6.71 -26.31 19.22
N PHE A 95 -5.80 -27.27 19.45
CA PHE A 95 -4.34 -27.09 19.28
C PHE A 95 -3.95 -26.61 17.85
N ARG A 96 -4.95 -26.40 16.97
CA ARG A 96 -4.86 -25.76 15.65
C ARG A 96 -4.86 -24.22 15.71
N ASN A 97 -5.21 -23.60 16.85
CA ASN A 97 -5.07 -22.17 17.02
C ASN A 97 -3.60 -21.81 17.26
N ARG A 98 -3.01 -21.09 16.31
CA ARG A 98 -1.59 -20.68 16.19
C ARG A 98 -1.09 -19.75 17.30
N THR A 99 -1.77 -19.71 18.43
CA THR A 99 -1.64 -18.66 19.45
C THR A 99 -0.43 -18.86 20.35
N TRP A 100 -0.06 -20.12 20.66
CA TRP A 100 1.11 -20.46 21.47
C TRP A 100 2.09 -21.30 20.67
N SER A 101 3.36 -20.88 20.63
CA SER A 101 4.42 -21.62 19.94
C SER A 101 4.84 -22.85 20.74
N LEU A 102 5.48 -23.83 20.08
CA LEU A 102 6.10 -24.97 20.76
C LEU A 102 7.08 -24.52 21.86
N ARG A 103 7.77 -23.41 21.62
CA ARG A 103 8.68 -22.78 22.58
C ARG A 103 7.96 -22.35 23.86
N ALA A 104 6.81 -21.70 23.76
CA ALA A 104 6.06 -21.26 24.92
C ALA A 104 5.57 -22.46 25.76
N HIS A 105 5.19 -23.56 25.11
CA HIS A 105 4.86 -24.81 25.80
C HIS A 105 6.07 -25.44 26.49
N ARG A 106 7.23 -25.48 25.82
CA ARG A 106 8.49 -25.95 26.42
C ARG A 106 8.87 -25.11 27.63
N ALA A 107 8.88 -23.78 27.52
CA ALA A 107 9.20 -22.90 28.64
C ALA A 107 8.27 -23.11 29.84
N LEU A 108 6.97 -23.28 29.60
CA LEU A 108 6.00 -23.58 30.67
C LEU A 108 6.27 -24.92 31.37
N LEU A 109 6.61 -25.95 30.61
CA LEU A 109 6.89 -27.28 31.16
C LEU A 109 8.27 -27.38 31.82
N ALA A 110 9.26 -26.64 31.34
CA ALA A 110 10.60 -26.58 31.93
C ALA A 110 10.57 -25.93 33.33
N GLU A 111 9.74 -24.90 33.52
CA GLU A 111 9.56 -24.20 34.80
C GLU A 111 8.51 -24.87 35.71
N ALA A 112 8.00 -26.05 35.34
CA ALA A 112 7.00 -26.73 36.15
C ALA A 112 7.59 -27.18 37.49
N ASP A 113 6.97 -26.80 38.61
CA ASP A 113 7.37 -27.32 39.92
C ASP A 113 6.82 -28.75 40.12
N PRO A 114 7.66 -29.81 40.14
CA PRO A 114 7.19 -31.17 40.32
C PRO A 114 6.60 -31.43 41.72
N ALA A 115 6.86 -30.56 42.70
CA ALA A 115 6.28 -30.64 44.03
C ALA A 115 4.82 -30.14 44.08
N ASP A 116 4.35 -29.37 43.09
CA ASP A 116 2.96 -28.92 43.03
C ASP A 116 2.02 -30.07 42.61
N PRO A 117 1.16 -30.58 43.52
CA PRO A 117 0.33 -31.75 43.24
C PRO A 117 -0.70 -31.51 42.13
N ARG A 118 -0.98 -30.25 41.77
CA ARG A 118 -1.96 -29.90 40.73
C ARG A 118 -1.53 -30.37 39.34
N TRP A 119 -0.24 -30.57 39.10
CA TRP A 119 0.27 -31.16 37.86
C TRP A 119 -0.21 -32.60 37.65
N ARG A 120 -0.32 -33.37 38.74
CA ARG A 120 -0.69 -34.80 38.75
C ARG A 120 -2.11 -35.08 39.25
N ALA A 121 -2.87 -34.06 39.60
CA ALA A 121 -4.28 -34.18 39.93
C ALA A 121 -5.08 -34.86 38.80
N GLU A 122 -6.31 -35.29 39.08
CA GLU A 122 -7.16 -35.99 38.10
C GLU A 122 -7.33 -35.19 36.78
N THR A 123 -7.43 -33.87 36.89
CA THR A 123 -7.49 -32.93 35.77
C THR A 123 -6.15 -32.23 35.48
N GLY A 124 -5.05 -32.70 36.08
CA GLY A 124 -3.70 -32.14 35.95
C GLY A 124 -3.08 -32.46 34.59
N LEU A 125 -2.21 -31.57 34.09
CA LEU A 125 -1.64 -31.70 32.75
C LEU A 125 -0.80 -32.98 32.60
N VAL A 126 0.00 -33.35 33.58
CA VAL A 126 0.89 -34.53 33.49
C VAL A 126 0.06 -35.80 33.29
N ARG A 127 -0.98 -35.99 34.11
CA ARG A 127 -1.88 -37.16 34.00
C ARG A 127 -2.58 -37.20 32.64
N ARG A 128 -3.00 -36.04 32.13
CA ARG A 128 -3.59 -35.94 30.79
C ARG A 128 -2.59 -36.32 29.69
N LEU A 129 -1.37 -35.79 29.73
CA LEU A 129 -0.36 -36.06 28.70
C LEU A 129 0.10 -37.53 28.71
N LEU A 130 0.17 -38.16 29.89
CA LEU A 130 0.41 -39.61 30.01
C LEU A 130 -0.69 -40.46 29.35
N GLY A 131 -1.90 -39.92 29.18
CA GLY A 131 -2.98 -40.56 28.43
C GLY A 131 -3.11 -40.10 26.97
N SER A 132 -2.21 -39.23 26.49
CA SER A 132 -2.25 -38.67 25.13
C SER A 132 -1.28 -39.41 24.21
N GLU A 133 -1.64 -39.51 22.94
CA GLU A 133 -0.78 -39.96 21.83
C GLU A 133 -0.52 -38.83 20.82
N ASN A 134 -0.96 -37.60 21.13
CA ASN A 134 -0.85 -36.48 20.20
C ASN A 134 0.58 -35.94 20.15
N LEU A 135 1.22 -36.10 18.98
CA LEU A 135 2.58 -35.62 18.73
C LEU A 135 2.79 -34.15 19.11
N VAL A 136 1.85 -33.27 18.78
CA VAL A 136 2.03 -31.83 19.00
C VAL A 136 2.00 -31.50 20.50
N GLU A 137 1.12 -32.16 21.26
CA GLU A 137 1.04 -31.99 22.71
C GLU A 137 2.30 -32.54 23.42
N LEU A 138 2.75 -33.72 23.00
CA LEU A 138 3.84 -34.46 23.64
C LEU A 138 5.23 -33.89 23.35
N ARG A 139 5.47 -33.31 22.16
CA ARG A 139 6.79 -32.76 21.77
C ARG A 139 7.30 -31.67 22.71
N ALA A 140 6.42 -30.93 23.38
CA ALA A 140 6.84 -29.91 24.34
C ALA A 140 7.33 -30.51 25.66
N ALA A 141 6.91 -31.74 26.00
CA ALA A 141 7.19 -32.35 27.30
C ALA A 141 8.58 -32.97 27.41
N VAL A 142 9.39 -32.93 26.34
CA VAL A 142 10.80 -33.36 26.37
C VAL A 142 11.68 -32.56 27.34
N VAL A 143 11.25 -31.36 27.74
CA VAL A 143 11.94 -30.50 28.73
C VAL A 143 11.34 -30.59 30.13
N ALA A 144 10.31 -31.43 30.35
CA ALA A 144 9.54 -31.40 31.58
C ALA A 144 10.27 -32.13 32.73
N PRO A 145 10.15 -31.65 33.99
CA PRO A 145 10.79 -32.25 35.16
C PRO A 145 10.02 -33.48 35.71
N PHE A 146 9.36 -34.23 34.83
CA PHE A 146 8.56 -35.42 35.14
C PHE A 146 9.10 -36.62 34.34
N PRO A 147 10.02 -37.43 34.91
CA PRO A 147 10.70 -38.50 34.16
C PRO A 147 9.75 -39.51 33.50
N ASP A 148 8.66 -39.87 34.17
CA ASP A 148 7.61 -40.75 33.64
C ASP A 148 6.91 -40.15 32.41
N LEU A 149 6.67 -38.84 32.40
CA LEU A 149 6.12 -38.15 31.25
C LEU A 149 7.12 -38.10 30.10
N VAL A 150 8.40 -37.79 30.36
CA VAL A 150 9.43 -37.76 29.32
C VAL A 150 9.60 -39.15 28.70
N ARG A 151 9.63 -40.22 29.51
CA ARG A 151 9.66 -41.60 29.04
C ARG A 151 8.44 -41.93 28.18
N HIS A 152 7.24 -41.52 28.59
CA HIS A 152 6.01 -41.67 27.79
C HIS A 152 6.11 -40.99 26.43
N VAL A 153 6.72 -39.80 26.35
CA VAL A 153 6.96 -39.10 25.07
C VAL A 153 7.87 -39.95 24.17
N LEU A 154 8.97 -40.48 24.71
CA LEU A 154 9.91 -41.29 23.93
C LEU A 154 9.27 -42.58 23.40
N VAL A 155 8.53 -43.31 24.25
CA VAL A 155 7.80 -44.53 23.86
C VAL A 155 6.74 -44.23 22.80
N THR A 156 5.93 -43.19 23.01
CA THR A 156 4.72 -42.96 22.21
C THR A 156 5.02 -42.27 20.88
N VAL A 157 5.96 -41.32 20.87
CA VAL A 157 6.21 -40.47 19.70
C VAL A 157 7.69 -40.34 19.31
N GLY A 158 8.59 -41.11 19.91
CA GLY A 158 10.03 -41.06 19.66
C GLY A 158 10.41 -41.08 18.18
N ALA A 159 9.81 -41.96 17.38
CA ALA A 159 10.09 -42.06 15.93
C ALA A 159 9.73 -40.80 15.10
N LYS A 160 9.05 -39.81 15.70
CA LYS A 160 8.63 -38.55 15.07
C LYS A 160 9.32 -37.32 15.70
N LEU A 161 10.14 -37.51 16.72
CA LEU A 161 10.92 -36.45 17.35
C LEU A 161 12.09 -36.05 16.46
N ASP A 162 12.44 -34.77 16.50
CA ASP A 162 13.67 -34.28 15.87
C ASP A 162 14.88 -34.58 16.79
N ARG A 163 16.10 -34.54 16.22
CA ARG A 163 17.35 -34.84 16.96
C ARG A 163 17.48 -34.06 18.28
N ASP A 164 17.17 -32.77 18.27
CA ASP A 164 17.21 -31.93 19.47
C ASP A 164 16.20 -32.38 20.53
N GLU A 165 15.01 -32.80 20.10
CA GLU A 165 13.96 -33.26 21.00
C GLU A 165 14.36 -34.57 21.68
N TRP A 166 15.00 -35.47 20.93
CA TRP A 166 15.58 -36.69 21.48
C TRP A 166 16.68 -36.42 22.50
N LEU A 167 17.71 -35.65 22.11
CA LEU A 167 18.82 -35.34 23.00
C LEU A 167 18.34 -34.61 24.27
N ARG A 168 17.39 -33.67 24.12
CA ARG A 168 16.80 -32.95 25.25
C ARG A 168 16.00 -33.88 26.17
N ALA A 169 15.22 -34.81 25.62
CA ALA A 169 14.50 -35.80 26.42
C ALA A 169 15.44 -36.70 27.24
N LEU A 170 16.54 -37.18 26.64
CA LEU A 170 17.55 -37.96 27.36
C LEU A 170 18.20 -37.16 28.49
N LEU A 171 18.49 -35.87 28.24
CA LEU A 171 19.03 -34.98 29.27
C LEU A 171 18.03 -34.76 30.42
N SER A 172 16.76 -34.51 30.12
CA SER A 172 15.71 -34.33 31.14
C SER A 172 15.52 -35.60 31.99
N LEU A 173 15.55 -36.79 31.39
CA LEU A 173 15.52 -38.06 32.12
C LEU A 173 16.70 -38.17 33.10
N HIS A 174 17.90 -37.84 32.64
CA HIS A 174 19.08 -37.86 33.50
C HIS A 174 19.00 -36.81 34.62
N GLU A 175 18.60 -35.57 34.32
CA GLU A 175 18.61 -34.46 35.30
C GLU A 175 17.53 -34.60 36.38
N HIS A 176 16.38 -35.20 36.05
CA HIS A 176 15.26 -35.32 36.98
C HIS A 176 15.02 -36.75 37.50
N GLY A 177 15.48 -37.78 36.79
CA GLY A 177 15.37 -39.20 37.18
C GLY A 177 16.70 -39.89 37.51
N GLY A 178 17.83 -39.29 37.15
CA GLY A 178 19.17 -39.85 37.36
C GLY A 178 19.61 -40.87 36.29
N ALA A 179 20.84 -41.37 36.43
CA ALA A 179 21.44 -42.29 35.46
C ALA A 179 20.71 -43.64 35.34
N ALA A 180 20.08 -44.12 36.42
CA ALA A 180 19.31 -45.37 36.41
C ALA A 180 18.06 -45.26 35.53
N GLU A 181 17.29 -44.19 35.67
CA GLU A 181 16.10 -43.96 34.84
C GLU A 181 16.47 -43.81 33.35
N LEU A 182 17.58 -43.11 33.06
CA LEU A 182 18.10 -43.03 31.68
C LEU A 182 18.50 -44.40 31.13
N ALA A 183 19.19 -45.22 31.93
CA ALA A 183 19.60 -46.57 31.52
C ALA A 183 18.38 -47.46 31.23
N ASP A 184 17.37 -47.41 32.09
CA ASP A 184 16.11 -48.15 31.92
C ASP A 184 15.34 -47.70 30.68
N ALA A 185 15.35 -46.40 30.36
CA ALA A 185 14.75 -45.88 29.13
C ALA A 185 15.51 -46.33 27.87
N LEU A 186 16.84 -46.38 27.90
CA LEU A 186 17.66 -46.84 26.77
C LEU A 186 17.56 -48.35 26.53
N ALA A 187 17.24 -49.13 27.56
CA ALA A 187 16.99 -50.58 27.48
C ALA A 187 15.57 -50.94 26.99
N ASP A 188 14.66 -49.97 26.94
CA ASP A 188 13.29 -50.15 26.47
C ASP A 188 13.25 -50.38 24.95
N GLU A 189 12.72 -51.52 24.49
CA GLU A 189 12.71 -51.89 23.05
C GLU A 189 12.00 -50.85 22.18
N ALA A 190 10.93 -50.23 22.67
CA ALA A 190 10.18 -49.23 21.90
C ALA A 190 10.99 -47.95 21.67
N ILE A 191 11.77 -47.54 22.68
CA ILE A 191 12.68 -46.39 22.60
C ILE A 191 13.88 -46.74 21.73
N HIS A 192 14.53 -47.89 22.00
CA HIS A 192 15.73 -48.32 21.29
C HIS A 192 15.50 -48.46 19.78
N GLY A 193 14.35 -49.03 19.37
CA GLY A 193 14.00 -49.18 17.95
C GLY A 193 13.75 -47.87 17.21
N ALA A 194 13.52 -46.76 17.92
CA ALA A 194 13.29 -45.43 17.34
C ALA A 194 14.53 -44.51 17.42
N LEU A 195 15.59 -44.95 18.09
CA LEU A 195 16.78 -44.15 18.38
C LEU A 195 17.79 -44.22 17.23
N GLU A 196 18.29 -43.06 16.80
CA GLU A 196 19.44 -43.03 15.89
C GLU A 196 20.71 -43.50 16.62
N THR A 197 21.60 -44.19 15.92
CA THR A 197 22.79 -44.85 16.51
C THR A 197 23.67 -43.87 17.29
N ASP A 198 23.87 -42.67 16.77
CA ASP A 198 24.72 -41.67 17.42
C ASP A 198 24.05 -41.06 18.66
N ILE A 199 22.72 -40.91 18.67
CA ILE A 199 21.96 -40.52 19.88
C ILE A 199 22.07 -41.62 20.95
N ALA A 200 22.02 -42.89 20.54
CA ALA A 200 22.20 -44.05 21.43
C ALA A 200 23.56 -44.04 22.12
N GLU A 201 24.63 -43.78 21.37
CA GLU A 201 25.99 -43.71 21.88
C GLU A 201 26.17 -42.56 22.88
N ILE A 202 25.64 -41.37 22.57
CA ILE A 202 25.65 -40.22 23.48
C ILE A 202 24.89 -40.54 24.79
N GLY A 203 23.71 -41.17 24.68
CA GLY A 203 22.91 -41.59 25.82
C GLY A 203 23.63 -42.62 26.70
N ALA A 204 24.22 -43.65 26.09
CA ALA A 204 24.98 -44.68 26.80
C ALA A 204 26.22 -44.09 27.51
N GLY A 205 26.90 -43.13 26.87
CA GLY A 205 27.98 -42.38 27.49
C GLY A 205 27.52 -41.63 28.75
N ALA A 206 26.35 -40.97 28.70
CA ALA A 206 25.79 -40.27 29.85
C ALA A 206 25.44 -41.19 31.03
N VAL A 207 25.03 -42.44 30.77
CA VAL A 207 24.84 -43.46 31.82
C VAL A 207 26.17 -43.87 32.45
N ALA A 208 27.26 -43.91 31.66
CA ALA A 208 28.57 -44.40 32.11
C ALA A 208 29.30 -43.46 33.09
N GLY A 209 29.00 -42.16 33.09
CA GLY A 209 29.61 -41.24 34.04
C GLY A 209 29.49 -39.75 33.70
N PRO A 210 30.08 -38.88 34.55
CA PRO A 210 29.91 -37.43 34.48
C PRO A 210 30.42 -36.80 33.17
N ASP A 211 31.51 -37.34 32.58
CA ASP A 211 32.05 -36.86 31.31
C ASP A 211 31.08 -37.11 30.15
N GLY A 212 30.35 -38.24 30.17
CA GLY A 212 29.31 -38.52 29.19
C GLY A 212 28.09 -37.63 29.33
N VAL A 213 27.71 -37.27 30.57
CA VAL A 213 26.64 -36.28 30.81
C VAL A 213 27.07 -34.90 30.29
N ALA A 214 28.33 -34.52 30.47
CA ALA A 214 28.86 -33.29 29.90
C ALA A 214 28.81 -33.31 28.36
N ALA A 215 29.14 -34.43 27.73
CA ALA A 215 29.00 -34.62 26.28
C ALA A 215 27.54 -34.54 25.82
N LEU A 216 26.59 -35.15 26.54
CA LEU A 216 25.16 -35.03 26.25
C LEU A 216 24.68 -33.57 26.36
N ARG A 217 25.08 -32.84 27.40
CA ARG A 217 24.76 -31.41 27.53
C ARG A 217 25.32 -30.59 26.36
N ALA A 218 26.54 -30.87 25.92
CA ALA A 218 27.14 -30.21 24.75
C ALA A 218 26.38 -30.53 23.47
N ALA A 219 25.98 -31.80 23.26
CA ALA A 219 25.21 -32.22 22.09
C ALA A 219 23.81 -31.58 22.06
N VAL A 220 23.15 -31.46 23.22
CA VAL A 220 21.87 -30.74 23.35
C VAL A 220 22.05 -29.26 23.01
N ALA A 221 23.09 -28.61 23.54
CA ALA A 221 23.37 -27.20 23.26
C ALA A 221 23.64 -26.93 21.77
N ASP A 222 24.33 -27.85 21.08
CA ASP A 222 24.58 -27.77 19.64
C ASP A 222 23.29 -27.97 18.82
N ALA A 223 22.49 -28.99 19.16
CA ALA A 223 21.27 -29.35 18.46
C ALA A 223 20.14 -28.32 18.65
N GLU A 224 20.06 -27.67 19.80
CA GLU A 224 19.12 -26.57 20.06
C GLU A 224 19.67 -25.19 19.66
N GLY A 225 20.98 -25.08 19.42
CA GLY A 225 21.64 -23.87 18.98
C GLY A 225 21.51 -23.59 17.48
N THR A 226 22.26 -22.59 17.03
CA THR A 226 22.32 -22.19 15.61
C THR A 226 22.70 -23.33 14.65
N PRO A 227 23.66 -24.21 14.97
CA PRO A 227 24.03 -25.32 14.07
C PRO A 227 22.84 -26.28 13.80
N GLY A 228 22.15 -26.72 14.86
CA GLY A 228 20.95 -27.55 14.73
C GLY A 228 19.81 -26.82 14.00
N ALA A 229 19.64 -25.51 14.23
CA ALA A 229 18.68 -24.69 13.52
C ALA A 229 18.95 -24.65 12.00
N VAL A 230 20.19 -24.41 11.59
CA VAL A 230 20.62 -24.40 10.18
C VAL A 230 20.34 -25.76 9.52
N ALA A 231 20.68 -26.86 10.20
CA ALA A 231 20.40 -28.20 9.70
C ALA A 231 18.88 -28.43 9.48
N LYS A 232 18.05 -28.02 10.45
CA LYS A 232 16.58 -28.12 10.34
C LYS A 232 16.01 -27.27 9.22
N LEU A 233 16.47 -26.02 9.07
CA LEU A 233 16.02 -25.11 8.02
C LEU A 233 16.33 -25.67 6.63
N ARG A 234 17.50 -26.32 6.46
CA ARG A 234 17.88 -27.02 5.22
C ARG A 234 17.02 -28.27 4.98
N ALA A 235 16.76 -29.07 6.01
CA ALA A 235 16.02 -30.34 5.88
C ALA A 235 14.50 -30.15 5.71
N LYS A 236 13.92 -29.13 6.33
CA LYS A 236 12.46 -28.93 6.43
C LYS A 236 12.05 -27.48 6.13
N PRO A 237 12.29 -26.96 4.90
CA PRO A 237 12.03 -25.55 4.55
C PRO A 237 10.55 -25.12 4.71
N ILE A 238 9.60 -26.06 4.62
CA ILE A 238 8.16 -25.79 4.84
C ILE A 238 7.85 -25.47 6.31
N ARG A 239 8.70 -25.87 7.26
CA ARG A 239 8.52 -25.65 8.71
C ARG A 239 9.33 -24.47 9.26
N THR A 240 9.83 -23.58 8.41
CA THR A 240 10.67 -22.43 8.79
C THR A 240 10.12 -21.64 9.96
N ASP A 241 8.84 -21.23 9.91
CA ASP A 241 8.21 -20.47 10.99
C ASP A 241 8.26 -21.21 12.34
N ALA A 242 8.05 -22.53 12.33
CA ALA A 242 8.07 -23.34 13.54
C ALA A 242 9.50 -23.51 14.10
N VAL A 243 10.52 -23.58 13.23
CA VAL A 243 11.93 -23.67 13.63
C VAL A 243 12.39 -22.34 14.20
N LEU A 244 12.14 -21.23 13.51
CA LEU A 244 12.58 -19.90 13.94
C LEU A 244 11.86 -19.41 15.21
N ALA A 245 10.59 -19.81 15.41
CA ALA A 245 9.86 -19.52 16.64
C ALA A 245 10.44 -20.22 17.88
N GLN A 246 11.31 -21.22 17.71
CA GLN A 246 11.97 -21.94 18.80
C GLN A 246 13.25 -21.26 19.29
N LEU A 247 13.76 -20.26 18.58
CA LEU A 247 15.09 -19.69 18.82
C LEU A 247 15.01 -18.23 19.25
N ASP A 248 15.61 -17.92 20.41
CA ASP A 248 15.73 -16.57 20.97
C ASP A 248 16.70 -15.72 20.16
N ARG A 249 17.84 -16.31 19.85
CA ARG A 249 18.97 -15.67 19.20
C ARG A 249 19.56 -16.65 18.21
N LEU A 250 19.92 -16.13 17.05
CA LEU A 250 20.74 -16.83 16.09
C LEU A 250 22.15 -16.26 16.16
N ASP A 251 23.14 -17.13 16.05
CA ASP A 251 24.47 -16.70 15.67
C ASP A 251 24.43 -16.36 14.18
N TRP A 252 24.20 -15.08 13.90
CA TRP A 252 24.06 -14.58 12.54
C TRP A 252 25.32 -14.75 11.70
N SER A 253 26.50 -14.83 12.32
CA SER A 253 27.74 -15.13 11.62
C SER A 253 27.74 -16.57 11.09
N ALA A 254 27.29 -17.52 11.90
CA ALA A 254 27.13 -18.92 11.50
C ALA A 254 26.01 -19.10 10.45
N VAL A 255 24.89 -18.37 10.58
CA VAL A 255 23.82 -18.38 9.56
C VAL A 255 24.33 -17.83 8.23
N GLY A 256 25.08 -16.72 8.26
CA GLY A 256 25.70 -16.13 7.08
C GLY A 256 26.69 -17.08 6.40
N ALA A 257 27.58 -17.71 7.17
CA ALA A 257 28.54 -18.70 6.66
C ALA A 257 27.83 -19.91 6.05
N ALA A 258 26.80 -20.44 6.72
CA ALA A 258 26.00 -21.55 6.19
C ALA A 258 25.27 -21.16 4.89
N HIS A 259 24.77 -19.93 4.79
CA HIS A 259 24.14 -19.46 3.57
C HIS A 259 25.12 -19.34 2.40
N GLN A 260 26.34 -18.85 2.66
CA GLN A 260 27.40 -18.73 1.66
C GLN A 260 27.88 -20.10 1.16
N GLU A 261 28.03 -21.06 2.07
CA GLU A 261 28.40 -22.44 1.72
C GLU A 261 27.32 -23.10 0.83
N ARG A 262 26.05 -22.96 1.22
CA ARG A 262 24.91 -23.46 0.47
C ARG A 262 23.69 -22.57 0.70
N PRO A 263 23.21 -21.85 -0.34
CA PRO A 263 22.06 -20.98 -0.22
C PRO A 263 20.84 -21.70 0.36
N PHE A 264 20.12 -20.99 1.23
CA PHE A 264 18.88 -21.49 1.83
C PHE A 264 17.74 -21.47 0.81
N ASP A 265 16.69 -22.24 1.07
CA ASP A 265 15.46 -22.15 0.30
C ASP A 265 14.85 -20.75 0.40
N HIS A 266 14.18 -20.31 -0.67
CA HIS A 266 13.56 -18.99 -0.77
C HIS A 266 12.64 -18.67 0.42
N ARG A 267 11.86 -19.63 0.91
CA ARG A 267 10.99 -19.43 2.08
C ARG A 267 11.76 -19.22 3.39
N VAL A 268 12.93 -19.83 3.50
CA VAL A 268 13.82 -19.64 4.66
C VAL A 268 14.42 -18.24 4.61
N ILE A 269 14.89 -17.82 3.43
CA ILE A 269 15.44 -16.49 3.18
C ILE A 269 14.43 -15.40 3.58
N GLU A 270 13.18 -15.50 3.09
CA GLU A 270 12.11 -14.55 3.39
C GLU A 270 11.95 -14.34 4.90
N LYS A 271 11.93 -15.44 5.67
CA LYS A 271 11.72 -15.37 7.13
C LYS A 271 12.94 -14.93 7.90
N LEU A 272 14.14 -15.30 7.49
CA LEU A 272 15.37 -14.86 8.14
C LEU A 272 15.65 -13.37 7.91
N ALA A 273 15.42 -12.87 6.69
CA ALA A 273 15.70 -11.48 6.34
C ALA A 273 14.81 -10.48 7.09
N VAL A 274 13.54 -10.82 7.33
CA VAL A 274 12.58 -9.95 8.02
C VAL A 274 12.68 -9.98 9.55
N ARG A 275 13.59 -10.79 10.12
CA ARG A 275 13.81 -10.79 11.57
C ARG A 275 14.47 -9.50 12.02
N ASP A 276 13.98 -8.95 13.13
CA ASP A 276 14.46 -7.71 13.71
C ASP A 276 15.91 -7.82 14.22
N ASP A 277 16.35 -9.02 14.63
CA ASP A 277 17.70 -9.28 15.12
C ASP A 277 18.72 -9.64 14.03
N CYS A 278 18.29 -9.80 12.77
CA CYS A 278 19.17 -10.17 11.65
C CYS A 278 20.08 -9.00 11.24
N PRO A 279 21.41 -9.08 11.26
CA PRO A 279 22.29 -8.00 10.81
C PRO A 279 22.08 -7.62 9.35
N ASP A 280 22.29 -6.34 9.02
CA ASP A 280 21.99 -5.81 7.69
C ASP A 280 22.76 -6.51 6.57
N GLU A 281 24.03 -6.85 6.82
CA GLU A 281 24.89 -7.55 5.85
C GLU A 281 24.36 -8.95 5.54
N VAL A 282 23.88 -9.67 6.57
CA VAL A 282 23.32 -11.01 6.42
C VAL A 282 21.96 -10.93 5.71
N ALA A 283 21.11 -9.97 6.09
CA ALA A 283 19.83 -9.74 5.43
C ALA A 283 20.02 -9.40 3.94
N ALA A 284 20.98 -8.53 3.61
CA ALA A 284 21.30 -8.16 2.23
C ALA A 284 21.82 -9.37 1.43
N ALA A 285 22.68 -10.21 2.02
CA ALA A 285 23.17 -11.43 1.37
C ALA A 285 22.05 -12.45 1.12
N LEU A 286 21.18 -12.67 2.12
CA LEU A 286 20.00 -13.53 2.02
C LEU A 286 19.07 -13.06 0.89
N CYS A 287 18.72 -11.77 0.88
CA CYS A 287 17.86 -11.18 -0.15
C CYS A 287 18.49 -11.24 -1.54
N ALA A 288 19.79 -10.98 -1.67
CA ALA A 288 20.51 -11.07 -2.95
C ALA A 288 20.49 -12.48 -3.53
N ALA A 289 20.54 -13.52 -2.68
CA ALA A 289 20.48 -14.92 -3.10
C ALA A 289 19.07 -15.38 -3.49
N HIS A 290 18.02 -14.63 -3.16
CA HIS A 290 16.64 -14.97 -3.49
C HIS A 290 16.40 -14.97 -5.01
N PRO A 291 15.78 -16.02 -5.59
CA PRO A 291 15.60 -16.12 -7.05
C PRO A 291 14.62 -15.11 -7.64
N ASN A 292 13.59 -14.73 -6.87
CA ASN A 292 12.61 -13.70 -7.24
C ASN A 292 12.18 -12.95 -5.97
N PRO A 293 12.96 -11.98 -5.47
CA PRO A 293 12.74 -11.38 -4.15
C PRO A 293 11.33 -10.76 -4.13
N PRO A 294 10.42 -11.31 -3.33
CA PRO A 294 9.03 -10.94 -3.46
C PRO A 294 8.85 -9.54 -2.88
N ILE A 295 8.24 -8.68 -3.70
CA ILE A 295 8.07 -7.25 -3.43
C ILE A 295 7.44 -7.03 -2.05
N ARG A 296 6.49 -7.87 -1.65
CA ARG A 296 5.77 -7.79 -0.37
C ARG A 296 6.70 -7.99 0.83
N GLU A 297 7.63 -8.92 0.77
CA GLU A 297 8.57 -9.24 1.85
C GLU A 297 9.70 -8.22 1.89
N LEU A 298 10.15 -7.72 0.73
CA LEU A 298 11.02 -6.55 0.68
C LEU A 298 10.35 -5.31 1.31
N PHE A 299 9.04 -5.12 1.08
CA PHE A 299 8.26 -4.09 1.76
C PHE A 299 8.16 -4.31 3.27
N ALA A 300 8.26 -5.56 3.73
CA ALA A 300 8.27 -5.91 5.14
C ALA A 300 9.64 -5.70 5.80
N LEU A 301 10.72 -5.53 5.02
CA LEU A 301 12.01 -5.11 5.55
C LEU A 301 11.88 -3.65 6.00
N VAL A 302 11.82 -3.44 7.31
CA VAL A 302 11.67 -2.11 7.92
C VAL A 302 12.96 -1.28 7.84
N ARG A 303 14.07 -1.86 7.36
CA ARG A 303 15.44 -1.32 7.52
C ARG A 303 16.00 -0.75 6.20
N PRO A 304 16.07 0.59 6.05
CA PRO A 304 16.54 1.23 4.81
C PRO A 304 17.99 0.87 4.41
N SER A 305 18.86 0.63 5.39
CA SER A 305 20.27 0.24 5.18
C SER A 305 20.43 -1.08 4.42
N VAL A 306 19.58 -2.07 4.70
CA VAL A 306 19.56 -3.34 3.96
C VAL A 306 19.27 -3.08 2.48
N LEU A 307 18.26 -2.25 2.20
CA LEU A 307 17.84 -1.92 0.84
C LEU A 307 18.92 -1.17 0.07
N SER A 308 19.66 -0.25 0.71
CA SER A 308 20.81 0.41 0.11
C SER A 308 21.91 -0.58 -0.29
N SER A 309 22.19 -1.58 0.55
CA SER A 309 23.21 -2.61 0.27
C SER A 309 22.84 -3.50 -0.92
N LEU A 310 21.54 -3.73 -1.16
CA LEU A 310 21.07 -4.53 -2.30
C LEU A 310 21.51 -3.97 -3.65
N LEU A 311 21.74 -2.66 -3.77
CA LEU A 311 22.24 -2.06 -5.02
C LEU A 311 23.60 -2.61 -5.46
N THR A 312 24.40 -3.07 -4.50
CA THR A 312 25.75 -3.59 -4.75
C THR A 312 25.84 -5.11 -4.61
N THR A 313 24.99 -5.74 -3.81
CA THR A 313 25.06 -7.19 -3.55
C THR A 313 24.15 -8.00 -4.45
N MET A 314 23.07 -7.42 -4.97
CA MET A 314 22.10 -8.14 -5.80
C MET A 314 22.65 -8.35 -7.23
N PRO A 315 22.55 -9.56 -7.78
CA PRO A 315 22.84 -9.80 -9.20
C PRO A 315 21.98 -8.92 -10.11
N VAL A 316 22.59 -8.40 -11.17
CA VAL A 316 21.95 -7.45 -12.10
C VAL A 316 20.67 -8.03 -12.72
N GLU A 317 20.68 -9.33 -13.01
CA GLU A 317 19.55 -10.05 -13.61
C GLU A 317 18.33 -10.14 -12.67
N ARG A 318 18.52 -9.86 -11.37
CA ARG A 318 17.47 -9.90 -10.34
C ARG A 318 16.97 -8.50 -9.96
N MET A 319 17.66 -7.44 -10.38
CA MET A 319 17.24 -6.07 -10.13
C MET A 319 16.19 -5.63 -11.16
N SER A 320 14.92 -5.92 -10.88
CA SER A 320 13.79 -5.45 -11.69
C SER A 320 13.36 -4.03 -11.28
N SER A 321 12.60 -3.36 -12.16
CA SER A 321 11.99 -2.06 -11.85
C SER A 321 11.13 -2.09 -10.58
N ASP A 322 10.42 -3.20 -10.32
CA ASP A 322 9.60 -3.34 -9.12
C ASP A 322 10.46 -3.42 -7.85
N VAL A 323 11.55 -4.20 -7.88
CA VAL A 323 12.49 -4.30 -6.75
C VAL A 323 13.14 -2.95 -6.49
N LEU A 324 13.59 -2.28 -7.54
CA LEU A 324 14.22 -0.97 -7.42
C LEU A 324 13.25 0.09 -6.90
N THR A 325 11.97 0.01 -7.29
CA THR A 325 10.92 0.89 -6.77
C THR A 325 10.79 0.76 -5.25
N VAL A 326 10.80 -0.46 -4.71
CA VAL A 326 10.77 -0.68 -3.25
C VAL A 326 12.00 -0.09 -2.57
N VAL A 327 13.19 -0.33 -3.14
CA VAL A 327 14.45 0.21 -2.61
C VAL A 327 14.40 1.73 -2.56
N VAL A 328 13.99 2.38 -3.64
CA VAL A 328 13.89 3.84 -3.71
C VAL A 328 12.84 4.39 -2.75
N GLU A 329 11.65 3.80 -2.71
CA GLU A 329 10.54 4.25 -1.85
C GLU A 329 10.92 4.33 -0.37
N ARG A 330 11.86 3.49 0.06
CA ARG A 330 12.26 3.35 1.46
C ARG A 330 13.63 3.91 1.79
N ALA A 331 14.60 3.84 0.88
CA ALA A 331 15.98 4.23 1.15
C ALA A 331 16.40 5.57 0.55
N LEU A 332 15.79 6.01 -0.57
CA LEU A 332 16.21 7.25 -1.24
C LEU A 332 15.89 8.48 -0.38
N GLY A 333 16.91 9.29 -0.13
CA GLY A 333 16.87 10.45 0.77
C GLY A 333 17.06 10.12 2.27
N GLU A 334 17.14 8.83 2.62
CA GLU A 334 17.36 8.38 4.01
C GLU A 334 18.77 7.81 4.17
N THR A 335 19.03 6.68 3.52
CA THR A 335 20.32 5.96 3.53
C THR A 335 20.97 5.89 2.15
N LEU A 336 20.24 6.30 1.11
CA LEU A 336 20.68 6.32 -0.28
C LEU A 336 20.54 7.73 -0.84
N SER A 337 21.62 8.33 -1.35
CA SER A 337 21.55 9.60 -2.09
C SER A 337 21.15 9.40 -3.55
N GLY A 338 20.72 10.47 -4.22
CA GLY A 338 20.49 10.44 -5.66
C GLY A 338 21.78 10.15 -6.44
N VAL A 339 22.93 10.63 -5.96
CA VAL A 339 24.24 10.36 -6.56
C VAL A 339 24.66 8.90 -6.39
N ASP A 340 24.39 8.29 -5.24
CA ASP A 340 24.64 6.86 -5.02
C ASP A 340 23.82 6.01 -5.99
N LEU A 341 22.54 6.33 -6.18
CA LEU A 341 21.68 5.61 -7.14
C LEU A 341 22.27 5.68 -8.55
N LEU A 342 22.78 6.84 -8.96
CA LEU A 342 23.37 7.04 -10.29
C LEU A 342 24.67 6.24 -10.48
N ARG A 343 25.53 6.17 -9.46
CA ARG A 343 26.88 5.59 -9.55
C ARG A 343 26.95 4.11 -9.19
N ARG A 344 26.04 3.62 -8.34
CA ARG A 344 26.13 2.28 -7.75
C ARG A 344 25.05 1.33 -8.20
N ALA A 345 23.85 1.84 -8.51
CA ALA A 345 22.73 0.96 -8.88
C ALA A 345 22.90 0.41 -10.30
N ARG A 346 22.52 -0.86 -10.46
CA ARG A 346 22.68 -1.65 -11.68
C ARG A 346 21.44 -2.53 -11.91
N PRO A 347 21.00 -2.73 -13.17
CA PRO A 347 21.55 -2.14 -14.38
C PRO A 347 21.04 -0.71 -14.62
N ALA A 348 21.80 0.08 -15.38
CA ALA A 348 21.47 1.47 -15.73
C ALA A 348 20.05 1.62 -16.32
N VAL A 349 19.64 0.66 -17.17
CA VAL A 349 18.32 0.67 -17.81
C VAL A 349 17.19 0.63 -16.78
N THR A 350 17.27 -0.23 -15.77
CA THR A 350 16.27 -0.32 -14.70
C THR A 350 16.21 0.96 -13.87
N VAL A 351 17.37 1.54 -13.56
CA VAL A 351 17.48 2.78 -12.78
C VAL A 351 16.81 3.95 -13.50
N LEU A 352 17.14 4.15 -14.78
CA LEU A 352 16.56 5.20 -15.59
C LEU A 352 15.07 4.98 -15.83
N ALA A 353 14.65 3.74 -16.12
CA ALA A 353 13.23 3.42 -16.30
C ALA A 353 12.42 3.68 -15.02
N THR A 354 12.97 3.34 -13.85
CA THR A 354 12.35 3.63 -12.55
C THR A 354 12.26 5.14 -12.33
N ALA A 355 13.31 5.90 -12.66
CA ALA A 355 13.29 7.36 -12.59
C ALA A 355 12.15 7.96 -13.44
N GLN A 356 11.92 7.42 -14.65
CA GLN A 356 10.80 7.84 -15.51
C GLN A 356 9.44 7.57 -14.87
N GLN A 357 9.26 6.39 -14.27
CA GLN A 357 8.01 6.01 -13.60
C GLN A 357 7.72 6.90 -12.39
N ARG A 358 8.77 7.32 -11.66
CA ARG A 358 8.66 8.12 -10.43
C ARG A 358 8.64 9.64 -10.65
N ARG A 359 8.81 10.13 -11.88
CA ARG A 359 8.97 11.57 -12.19
C ARG A 359 7.83 12.47 -11.65
N ALA A 360 6.60 11.97 -11.63
CA ALA A 360 5.40 12.72 -11.27
C ALA A 360 4.64 12.11 -10.09
N ASP A 361 5.30 11.26 -9.29
CA ASP A 361 4.63 10.61 -8.17
C ASP A 361 4.38 11.59 -7.02
N ARG A 362 3.14 12.09 -6.96
CA ARG A 362 2.68 13.00 -5.89
C ARG A 362 2.63 12.33 -4.52
N LYS A 363 2.66 10.99 -4.46
CA LYS A 363 2.66 10.22 -3.21
C LYS A 363 4.06 9.98 -2.66
N ALA A 364 5.11 10.33 -3.40
CA ALA A 364 6.49 10.21 -2.93
C ALA A 364 6.72 11.05 -1.66
N ARG A 365 7.50 10.48 -0.74
CA ARG A 365 7.87 11.13 0.53
C ARG A 365 8.77 12.35 0.24
N PRO A 366 8.79 13.39 1.10
CA PRO A 366 9.67 14.55 0.90
C PRO A 366 11.14 14.16 0.64
N ALA A 367 11.72 13.30 1.48
CA ALA A 367 13.10 12.81 1.32
C ALA A 367 13.34 12.10 -0.03
N GLU A 368 12.40 11.27 -0.48
CA GLU A 368 12.47 10.60 -1.78
C GLU A 368 12.45 11.63 -2.93
N ARG A 369 11.60 12.67 -2.84
CA ARG A 369 11.54 13.73 -3.85
C ARG A 369 12.85 14.51 -3.95
N ASP A 370 13.46 14.81 -2.81
CA ASP A 370 14.75 15.50 -2.74
C ASP A 370 15.87 14.64 -3.34
N GLY A 371 15.92 13.35 -2.99
CA GLY A 371 16.87 12.40 -3.58
C GLY A 371 16.69 12.23 -5.10
N TRP A 372 15.46 12.23 -5.60
CA TRP A 372 15.20 12.23 -7.04
C TRP A 372 15.58 13.55 -7.72
N ALA A 373 15.44 14.69 -7.04
CA ALA A 373 15.89 15.98 -7.56
C ALA A 373 17.41 16.02 -7.67
N GLU A 374 18.13 15.53 -6.65
CA GLU A 374 19.58 15.36 -6.68
C GLU A 374 20.03 14.43 -7.82
N PHE A 375 19.39 13.25 -7.95
CA PHE A 375 19.66 12.31 -9.05
C PHE A 375 19.52 12.98 -10.43
N ARG A 376 18.42 13.72 -10.67
CA ARG A 376 18.18 14.39 -11.94
C ARG A 376 19.16 15.53 -12.21
N ALA A 377 19.56 16.28 -11.19
CA ALA A 377 20.53 17.35 -11.32
C ALA A 377 21.90 16.81 -11.76
N GLU A 378 22.40 15.77 -11.08
CA GLU A 378 23.67 15.14 -11.43
C GLU A 378 23.59 14.42 -12.79
N LEU A 379 22.48 13.73 -13.08
CA LEU A 379 22.28 13.08 -14.37
C LEU A 379 22.24 14.10 -15.52
N GLY A 380 21.57 15.23 -15.34
CA GLY A 380 21.53 16.32 -16.33
C GLY A 380 22.92 16.89 -16.62
N ARG A 381 23.74 17.08 -15.57
CA ARG A 381 25.15 17.48 -15.72
C ARG A 381 25.94 16.47 -16.55
N LEU A 382 25.83 15.18 -16.24
CA LEU A 382 26.52 14.13 -16.98
C LEU A 382 26.04 14.02 -18.43
N VAL A 383 24.73 14.11 -18.69
CA VAL A 383 24.17 14.12 -20.06
C VAL A 383 24.74 15.29 -20.86
N ALA A 384 24.79 16.49 -20.29
CA ALA A 384 25.34 17.67 -20.95
C ALA A 384 26.84 17.52 -21.25
N GLU A 385 27.63 17.02 -20.30
CA GLU A 385 29.09 16.88 -20.46
C GLU A 385 29.51 15.71 -21.36
N ARG A 386 28.79 14.59 -21.32
CA ARG A 386 29.18 13.33 -21.98
C ARG A 386 28.53 13.14 -23.35
N LEU A 387 27.29 13.59 -23.52
CA LEU A 387 26.53 13.43 -24.76
C LEU A 387 26.40 14.77 -25.50
N GLY A 388 25.98 15.82 -24.80
CA GLY A 388 25.74 17.13 -25.42
C GLY A 388 24.83 17.01 -26.65
N ALA A 389 25.16 17.73 -27.73
CA ALA A 389 24.47 17.64 -29.03
C ALA A 389 25.06 16.58 -29.99
N ASP A 390 25.93 15.68 -29.51
CA ASP A 390 26.57 14.67 -30.36
C ASP A 390 25.61 13.53 -30.73
N VAL A 391 25.00 13.60 -31.92
CA VAL A 391 24.05 12.61 -32.44
C VAL A 391 24.64 11.19 -32.45
N ALA A 392 25.94 11.04 -32.71
CA ALA A 392 26.59 9.72 -32.72
C ALA A 392 26.64 9.13 -31.31
N ALA A 393 26.91 9.95 -30.28
CA ALA A 393 26.86 9.52 -28.89
C ALA A 393 25.44 9.07 -28.48
N TRP A 394 24.41 9.81 -28.90
CA TRP A 394 23.01 9.43 -28.64
C TRP A 394 22.59 8.13 -29.34
N ARG A 395 23.07 7.88 -30.56
CA ARG A 395 22.86 6.60 -31.26
C ARG A 395 23.54 5.44 -30.53
N LEU A 396 24.82 5.60 -30.16
CA LEU A 396 25.56 4.58 -29.40
C LEU A 396 24.86 4.26 -28.07
N LEU A 397 24.43 5.30 -27.35
CA LEU A 397 23.65 5.14 -26.12
C LEU A 397 22.38 4.33 -26.36
N ARG A 398 21.60 4.65 -27.39
CA ARG A 398 20.35 3.92 -27.69
C ARG A 398 20.62 2.44 -28.02
N ALA A 399 21.71 2.14 -28.71
CA ALA A 399 22.09 0.78 -29.07
C ALA A 399 22.60 -0.05 -27.88
N ASP A 400 23.41 0.56 -27.00
CA ASP A 400 24.04 -0.13 -25.87
C ASP A 400 23.08 -0.30 -24.66
N LEU A 401 22.09 0.61 -24.50
CA LEU A 401 21.23 0.67 -23.32
C LEU A 401 20.52 -0.65 -22.94
N PRO A 402 19.95 -1.45 -23.87
CA PRO A 402 19.23 -2.68 -23.51
C PRO A 402 20.13 -3.80 -22.95
N THR A 403 21.43 -3.77 -23.24
CA THR A 403 22.39 -4.84 -22.85
C THR A 403 23.39 -4.39 -21.81
N PHE A 404 23.41 -3.11 -21.46
CA PHE A 404 24.37 -2.57 -20.50
C PHE A 404 24.01 -2.94 -19.04
N THR A 405 24.91 -3.69 -18.39
CA THR A 405 24.72 -4.22 -17.03
C THR A 405 25.31 -3.34 -15.93
N GLY A 406 26.11 -2.33 -16.28
CA GLY A 406 26.72 -1.40 -15.34
C GLY A 406 25.76 -0.31 -14.85
N SER A 407 26.32 0.67 -14.14
CA SER A 407 25.62 1.86 -13.62
C SER A 407 25.40 2.92 -14.68
N VAL A 408 24.57 3.92 -14.37
CA VAL A 408 24.27 5.03 -15.30
C VAL A 408 25.54 5.84 -15.61
N ALA A 409 26.40 6.10 -14.61
CA ALA A 409 27.68 6.78 -14.82
C ALA A 409 28.60 6.00 -15.76
N GLU A 410 28.77 4.70 -15.51
CA GLU A 410 29.61 3.81 -16.34
C GLU A 410 29.10 3.75 -17.79
N LEU A 411 27.78 3.76 -18.01
CA LEU A 411 27.18 3.80 -19.34
C LEU A 411 27.57 5.07 -20.09
N LEU A 412 27.38 6.24 -19.46
CA LEU A 412 27.65 7.53 -20.09
C LEU A 412 29.14 7.74 -20.38
N ASP A 413 30.02 7.31 -19.47
CA ASP A 413 31.47 7.38 -19.68
C ASP A 413 31.92 6.44 -20.82
N SER A 414 31.38 5.22 -20.88
CA SER A 414 31.64 4.26 -21.96
C SER A 414 31.21 4.81 -23.32
N VAL A 415 30.00 5.36 -23.41
CA VAL A 415 29.47 5.96 -24.65
C VAL A 415 30.31 7.17 -25.07
N ALA A 416 30.67 8.06 -24.15
CA ALA A 416 31.46 9.25 -24.45
C ALA A 416 32.86 8.89 -24.96
N ALA A 417 33.52 7.91 -24.33
CA ALA A 417 34.84 7.44 -24.76
C ALA A 417 34.79 6.86 -26.19
N ARG A 418 33.76 6.07 -26.50
CA ARG A 418 33.55 5.50 -27.85
C ARG A 418 33.23 6.58 -28.88
N ALA A 419 32.34 7.52 -28.57
CA ALA A 419 32.00 8.62 -29.48
C ALA A 419 33.19 9.57 -29.75
N ALA A 420 34.09 9.76 -28.77
CA ALA A 420 35.32 10.51 -28.98
C ALA A 420 36.28 9.81 -29.96
N SER A 421 36.34 8.47 -29.92
CA SER A 421 37.21 7.70 -30.82
C SER A 421 36.75 7.70 -32.28
N THR A 422 35.45 7.87 -32.54
CA THR A 422 34.89 7.83 -33.90
C THR A 422 34.84 9.20 -34.60
N ARG A 423 35.09 10.30 -33.87
CA ARG A 423 35.03 11.69 -34.41
C ARG A 423 36.08 12.01 -35.47
N GLY A 424 37.10 11.17 -35.66
CA GLY A 424 38.18 11.37 -36.65
C GLY A 424 38.11 10.51 -37.91
N ASP A 425 37.23 9.51 -37.96
CA ASP A 425 37.22 8.50 -39.01
C ASP A 425 36.04 8.67 -39.98
N GLN A 426 36.22 8.30 -41.26
CA GLN A 426 35.13 8.17 -42.24
C GLN A 426 33.97 7.27 -41.75
N ALA A 427 34.23 6.45 -40.73
CA ALA A 427 33.25 5.64 -40.01
C ALA A 427 32.13 6.45 -39.34
N GLY A 428 32.40 7.70 -38.89
CA GLY A 428 31.37 8.56 -38.27
C GLY A 428 30.29 8.99 -39.27
N ALA A 429 30.67 9.26 -40.52
CA ALA A 429 29.73 9.58 -41.59
C ALA A 429 28.92 8.35 -42.05
N ALA A 430 29.53 7.16 -42.02
CA ALA A 430 28.83 5.91 -42.33
C ALA A 430 27.80 5.54 -41.25
N ALA A 431 28.13 5.71 -39.96
CA ALA A 431 27.21 5.48 -38.85
C ALA A 431 26.01 6.47 -38.85
N ALA A 432 26.19 7.68 -39.37
CA ALA A 432 25.09 8.64 -39.55
C ALA A 432 24.06 8.18 -40.61
N ALA A 433 24.50 7.36 -41.58
CA ALA A 433 23.64 6.82 -42.64
C ALA A 433 22.87 5.56 -42.24
N GLU A 434 23.21 4.91 -41.11
CA GLU A 434 22.49 3.73 -40.61
C GLU A 434 21.13 4.12 -40.00
N PRO A 435 20.09 3.27 -40.09
CA PRO A 435 18.81 3.51 -39.43
C PRO A 435 18.98 3.72 -37.92
N TRP A 436 18.08 4.50 -37.30
CA TRP A 436 18.09 4.70 -35.85
C TRP A 436 18.03 3.35 -35.10
N PRO A 437 18.81 3.13 -34.02
CA PRO A 437 18.81 1.85 -33.33
C PRO A 437 17.42 1.48 -32.80
N SER A 438 16.98 0.27 -33.14
CA SER A 438 15.62 -0.22 -32.86
C SER A 438 14.49 0.65 -33.45
N ALA A 439 14.74 1.27 -34.61
CA ALA A 439 13.76 2.11 -35.31
C ALA A 439 12.38 1.42 -35.41
N GLY A 440 11.35 2.16 -35.03
CA GLY A 440 9.96 1.72 -35.08
C GLY A 440 9.03 2.87 -35.49
N GLY A 441 7.81 2.51 -35.90
CA GLY A 441 6.77 3.51 -36.14
C GLY A 441 6.19 4.05 -34.84
N ALA A 442 5.66 5.28 -34.88
CA ALA A 442 4.86 5.80 -33.77
C ALA A 442 3.65 4.88 -33.49
N PRO A 443 3.27 4.65 -32.22
CA PRO A 443 2.10 3.84 -31.88
C PRO A 443 0.81 4.36 -32.54
N LYS A 444 0.04 3.42 -33.09
CA LYS A 444 -1.31 3.67 -33.63
C LYS A 444 -2.20 4.32 -32.57
N ARG A 445 -3.11 5.18 -33.03
CA ARG A 445 -4.03 5.96 -32.18
C ARG A 445 -4.94 5.06 -31.32
N GLY A 446 -5.29 5.53 -30.12
CA GLY A 446 -6.20 4.85 -29.19
C GLY A 446 -5.56 3.76 -28.31
N ARG A 447 -4.27 3.44 -28.52
CA ARG A 447 -3.48 2.55 -27.66
C ARG A 447 -2.44 3.38 -26.91
N MET A 448 -2.69 3.67 -25.63
CA MET A 448 -1.66 4.20 -24.75
C MET A 448 -0.67 3.06 -24.52
N MET A 449 0.55 3.17 -25.07
CA MET A 449 1.58 2.16 -24.87
C MET A 449 2.23 2.42 -23.52
N THR A 450 2.33 1.37 -22.70
CA THR A 450 3.36 1.33 -21.66
C THR A 450 4.71 1.32 -22.37
N LEU A 451 5.59 2.26 -22.04
CA LEU A 451 6.97 2.24 -22.54
C LEU A 451 7.63 0.95 -22.07
N SER A 452 8.38 0.29 -22.96
CA SER A 452 9.33 -0.73 -22.51
C SER A 452 10.41 -0.08 -21.65
N GLU A 453 11.07 -0.88 -20.82
CA GLU A 453 12.05 -0.41 -19.85
C GLU A 453 13.19 0.38 -20.54
N ASP A 454 13.70 -0.11 -21.66
CA ASP A 454 14.74 0.55 -22.46
C ASP A 454 14.28 1.89 -23.04
N ARG A 455 13.01 2.01 -23.47
CA ARG A 455 12.45 3.25 -24.01
C ARG A 455 12.20 4.27 -22.91
N ALA A 456 11.71 3.84 -21.74
CA ALA A 456 11.55 4.69 -20.57
C ALA A 456 12.91 5.21 -20.06
N ALA A 457 13.92 4.35 -20.05
CA ALA A 457 15.28 4.70 -19.69
C ALA A 457 15.89 5.74 -20.65
N PHE A 458 15.76 5.52 -21.97
CA PHE A 458 16.24 6.47 -22.96
C PHE A 458 15.52 7.82 -22.88
N LEU A 459 14.21 7.80 -22.67
CA LEU A 459 13.39 9.00 -22.49
C LEU A 459 13.82 9.82 -21.26
N THR A 460 14.23 9.18 -20.17
CA THR A 460 14.76 9.87 -18.98
C THR A 460 15.99 10.72 -19.32
N LEU A 461 16.88 10.17 -20.15
CA LEU A 461 18.09 10.88 -20.59
C LEU A 461 17.74 12.02 -21.55
N LEU A 462 16.84 11.76 -22.51
CA LEU A 462 16.36 12.81 -23.43
C LEU A 462 15.67 13.95 -22.68
N ASP A 463 14.83 13.66 -21.69
CA ASP A 463 14.11 14.64 -20.88
C ASP A 463 15.06 15.58 -20.12
N LEU A 464 16.31 15.17 -19.88
CA LEU A 464 17.35 15.97 -19.21
C LEU A 464 18.30 16.69 -20.18
N ALA A 465 18.27 16.36 -21.47
CA ALA A 465 19.05 17.07 -22.47
C ALA A 465 18.62 18.55 -22.57
N ALA A 466 19.53 19.43 -23.01
CA ALA A 466 19.20 20.82 -23.32
C ALA A 466 18.13 20.86 -24.44
N THR A 467 17.26 21.87 -24.43
CA THR A 467 16.16 21.94 -25.42
C THR A 467 16.72 21.96 -26.84
N ASP A 468 17.78 22.73 -27.11
CA ASP A 468 18.43 22.77 -28.43
C ASP A 468 18.96 21.40 -28.87
N THR A 469 19.49 20.61 -27.93
CA THR A 469 19.90 19.21 -28.18
C THR A 469 18.70 18.35 -28.57
N GLN A 470 17.59 18.43 -27.83
CA GLN A 470 16.38 17.68 -28.17
C GLN A 470 15.86 18.05 -29.57
N LEU A 471 15.84 19.34 -29.90
CA LEU A 471 15.39 19.83 -31.20
C LEU A 471 16.31 19.37 -32.34
N ALA A 472 17.63 19.33 -32.12
CA ALA A 472 18.58 18.77 -33.07
C ALA A 472 18.38 17.26 -33.25
N LEU A 473 18.19 16.51 -32.16
CA LEU A 473 17.95 15.07 -32.20
C LEU A 473 16.63 14.72 -32.89
N LEU A 474 15.58 15.51 -32.71
CA LEU A 474 14.29 15.26 -33.35
C LEU A 474 14.37 15.20 -34.88
N ALA A 475 15.37 15.84 -35.50
CA ALA A 475 15.61 15.74 -36.94
C ALA A 475 16.19 14.38 -37.37
N GLU A 476 16.83 13.65 -36.44
CA GLU A 476 17.62 12.43 -36.71
C GLU A 476 16.95 11.15 -36.20
N VAL A 477 16.06 11.26 -35.21
CA VAL A 477 15.39 10.10 -34.59
C VAL A 477 14.21 9.58 -35.40
N ASP A 478 13.91 8.30 -35.22
CA ASP A 478 12.74 7.64 -35.78
C ASP A 478 11.42 8.10 -35.12
N ASP A 479 10.30 7.76 -35.76
CA ASP A 479 8.95 8.12 -35.30
C ASP A 479 8.61 7.55 -33.91
N GLY A 480 9.13 6.38 -33.57
CA GLY A 480 8.95 5.75 -32.27
C GLY A 480 9.63 6.53 -31.14
N THR A 481 10.87 6.98 -31.37
CA THR A 481 11.62 7.82 -30.40
C THR A 481 11.06 9.24 -30.35
N ALA A 482 10.69 9.83 -31.49
CA ALA A 482 10.01 11.13 -31.53
C ALA A 482 8.69 11.10 -30.76
N TYR A 483 7.93 10.00 -30.86
CA TYR A 483 6.73 9.78 -30.06
C TYR A 483 7.04 9.73 -28.57
N ASP A 484 8.08 9.00 -28.15
CA ASP A 484 8.44 8.92 -26.73
C ASP A 484 8.78 10.29 -26.16
N LEU A 485 9.56 11.10 -26.88
CA LEU A 485 9.92 12.43 -26.45
C LEU A 485 8.71 13.39 -26.43
N LEU A 486 8.03 13.55 -27.57
CA LEU A 486 6.98 14.55 -27.72
C LEU A 486 5.64 14.17 -27.08
N VAL A 487 5.40 12.89 -26.78
CA VAL A 487 4.13 12.42 -26.18
C VAL A 487 4.32 11.95 -24.75
N CYS A 488 5.41 11.24 -24.45
CA CYS A 488 5.65 10.70 -23.13
C CYS A 488 6.64 11.53 -22.31
N GLY A 489 7.42 12.43 -22.93
CA GLY A 489 8.42 13.26 -22.26
C GLY A 489 7.86 14.42 -21.44
N THR A 490 8.77 15.29 -21.01
CA THR A 490 8.45 16.48 -20.21
C THR A 490 8.23 17.68 -21.13
N TRP A 491 7.04 18.27 -21.09
CA TRP A 491 6.68 19.44 -21.91
C TRP A 491 7.71 20.57 -21.81
N ARG A 492 8.06 21.14 -22.98
CA ARG A 492 8.88 22.35 -23.10
C ARG A 492 8.20 23.37 -24.00
N ALA A 493 8.16 24.64 -23.57
CA ALA A 493 7.46 25.69 -24.29
C ALA A 493 8.06 25.94 -25.69
N GLU A 494 9.36 25.71 -25.84
CA GLU A 494 10.13 25.90 -27.07
C GLU A 494 9.79 24.88 -28.17
N TRP A 495 9.19 23.73 -27.82
CA TRP A 495 8.74 22.75 -28.82
C TRP A 495 7.65 23.33 -29.72
N LEU A 496 6.76 24.16 -29.18
CA LEU A 496 5.67 24.76 -29.94
C LEU A 496 6.14 25.68 -31.08
N PRO A 497 6.93 26.76 -30.84
CA PRO A 497 7.42 27.59 -31.92
C PRO A 497 8.27 26.79 -32.92
N TRP A 498 9.03 25.79 -32.45
CA TRP A 498 9.82 24.93 -33.33
C TRP A 498 8.96 24.09 -34.30
N VAL A 499 7.91 23.41 -33.84
CA VAL A 499 7.01 22.66 -34.76
C VAL A 499 6.21 23.57 -35.70
N LEU A 500 6.00 24.83 -35.30
CA LEU A 500 5.26 25.80 -36.10
C LEU A 500 6.14 26.53 -37.13
N ALA A 501 7.45 26.63 -36.90
CA ALA A 501 8.36 27.43 -37.73
C ALA A 501 8.48 26.96 -39.19
N GLU A 502 8.42 25.65 -39.45
CA GLU A 502 8.69 25.08 -40.78
C GLU A 502 7.51 24.24 -41.29
N PRO A 503 7.02 24.46 -42.53
CA PRO A 503 5.93 23.68 -43.11
C PRO A 503 6.15 22.16 -43.08
N GLY A 504 7.39 21.68 -43.25
CA GLY A 504 7.75 20.26 -43.34
C GLY A 504 7.59 19.42 -42.05
N ARG A 505 7.32 20.04 -40.89
CA ARG A 505 7.26 19.36 -39.57
C ARG A 505 5.90 18.71 -39.27
N HIS A 506 5.25 18.13 -40.28
CA HIS A 506 3.91 17.53 -40.14
C HIS A 506 3.88 16.39 -39.09
N ARG A 507 4.91 15.52 -39.11
CA ARG A 507 5.08 14.44 -38.12
C ARG A 507 5.06 15.00 -36.70
N ASP A 508 5.91 15.98 -36.42
CA ASP A 508 6.12 16.49 -35.06
C ASP A 508 4.90 17.22 -34.52
N ARG A 509 4.16 17.95 -35.37
CA ARG A 509 2.87 18.58 -35.00
C ARG A 509 1.85 17.54 -34.55
N GLN A 510 1.73 16.42 -35.28
CA GLN A 510 0.80 15.35 -34.95
C GLN A 510 1.17 14.65 -33.66
N LEU A 511 2.48 14.45 -33.40
CA LEU A 511 2.97 13.87 -32.16
C LEU A 511 2.76 14.83 -30.99
N LEU A 512 3.17 16.10 -31.12
CA LEU A 512 3.02 17.12 -30.08
C LEU A 512 1.55 17.29 -29.68
N ALA A 513 0.62 17.27 -30.64
CA ALA A 513 -0.82 17.34 -30.38
C ALA A 513 -1.37 16.20 -29.50
N ARG A 514 -0.63 15.10 -29.37
CA ARG A 514 -0.96 13.95 -28.51
C ARG A 514 -0.34 14.04 -27.12
N HIS A 515 0.55 15.02 -26.85
CA HIS A 515 1.16 15.20 -25.54
C HIS A 515 0.08 15.40 -24.47
N PRO A 516 0.06 14.63 -23.37
CA PRO A 516 -0.96 14.78 -22.34
C PRO A 516 -0.86 16.15 -21.67
N ASN A 517 -2.00 16.78 -21.37
CA ASN A 517 -2.07 18.06 -20.65
C ASN A 517 -1.30 19.21 -21.35
N LEU A 518 -1.38 19.29 -22.68
CA LEU A 518 -0.85 20.46 -23.40
C LEU A 518 -1.36 21.77 -22.79
N PRO A 519 -0.53 22.81 -22.64
CA PRO A 519 -1.00 24.14 -22.27
C PRO A 519 -2.09 24.67 -23.21
N ALA A 520 -3.03 25.46 -22.68
CA ALA A 520 -4.20 25.92 -23.43
C ALA A 520 -3.85 26.80 -24.64
N ASP A 521 -2.78 27.59 -24.55
CA ASP A 521 -2.19 28.36 -25.63
C ASP A 521 -1.58 27.45 -26.71
N ALA A 522 -0.90 26.37 -26.33
CA ALA A 522 -0.39 25.37 -27.26
C ALA A 522 -1.51 24.62 -28.00
N VAL A 523 -2.59 24.24 -27.29
CA VAL A 523 -3.79 23.68 -27.92
C VAL A 523 -4.39 24.66 -28.93
N THR A 524 -4.49 25.93 -28.57
CA THR A 524 -5.02 26.99 -29.45
C THR A 524 -4.16 27.16 -30.70
N ALA A 525 -2.83 27.21 -30.55
CA ALA A 525 -1.91 27.40 -31.64
C ALA A 525 -1.92 26.20 -32.61
N LEU A 526 -1.92 24.97 -32.09
CA LEU A 526 -2.01 23.76 -32.92
C LEU A 526 -3.38 23.62 -33.62
N ALA A 527 -4.47 24.00 -32.96
CA ALA A 527 -5.81 23.94 -33.55
C ALA A 527 -5.96 24.88 -34.77
N ARG A 528 -5.27 26.03 -34.78
CA ARG A 528 -5.26 26.98 -35.91
C ARG A 528 -4.58 26.44 -37.17
N LEU A 529 -3.87 25.31 -37.08
CA LEU A 529 -3.30 24.66 -38.25
C LEU A 529 -4.36 24.02 -39.14
N ASP A 530 -5.56 23.76 -38.62
CA ASP A 530 -6.67 23.16 -39.35
C ASP A 530 -6.30 21.84 -40.08
N ASP A 531 -5.33 21.11 -39.50
CA ASP A 531 -4.86 19.81 -39.97
C ASP A 531 -5.68 18.70 -39.26
N PRO A 532 -6.44 17.87 -40.00
CA PRO A 532 -7.23 16.77 -39.42
C PRO A 532 -6.41 15.84 -38.53
N ALA A 533 -5.15 15.56 -38.89
CA ALA A 533 -4.30 14.67 -38.13
C ALA A 533 -3.83 15.30 -36.81
N VAL A 534 -3.61 16.61 -36.77
CA VAL A 534 -3.32 17.35 -35.52
C VAL A 534 -4.58 17.40 -34.65
N ASN A 535 -5.74 17.72 -35.24
CA ASN A 535 -7.03 17.82 -34.55
C ASN A 535 -7.40 16.53 -33.81
N ALA A 536 -7.07 15.38 -34.39
CA ALA A 536 -7.30 14.08 -33.77
C ALA A 536 -6.51 13.84 -32.47
N GLY A 537 -5.34 14.47 -32.30
CA GLY A 537 -4.61 14.49 -31.03
C GLY A 537 -5.25 15.44 -30.02
N LEU A 538 -5.67 16.63 -30.50
CA LEU A 538 -6.20 17.71 -29.66
C LEU A 538 -7.57 17.39 -29.04
N ILE A 539 -8.40 16.56 -29.68
CA ILE A 539 -9.77 16.29 -29.26
C ILE A 539 -9.88 15.65 -27.86
N TYR A 540 -8.79 15.01 -27.39
CA TYR A 540 -8.70 14.36 -26.08
C TYR A 540 -7.90 15.17 -25.05
N GLN A 541 -7.49 16.39 -25.37
CA GLN A 541 -6.75 17.24 -24.44
C GLN A 541 -7.65 17.72 -23.31
N ALA A 542 -7.18 17.53 -22.07
CA ALA A 542 -7.88 18.01 -20.87
C ALA A 542 -8.11 19.53 -20.95
N ASN A 543 -7.06 20.26 -21.35
CA ASN A 543 -7.02 21.71 -21.45
C ASN A 543 -7.66 22.30 -22.72
N ALA A 544 -8.17 21.46 -23.63
CA ALA A 544 -8.99 21.97 -24.73
C ALA A 544 -10.33 22.46 -24.16
N THR A 545 -10.68 23.71 -24.40
CA THR A 545 -11.99 24.26 -24.03
C THR A 545 -13.11 23.52 -24.75
N ARG A 546 -14.33 23.57 -24.20
CA ARG A 546 -15.50 22.98 -24.86
C ARG A 546 -15.69 23.53 -26.28
N GLN A 547 -15.59 24.84 -26.47
CA GLN A 547 -15.71 25.47 -27.78
C GLN A 547 -14.66 24.95 -28.78
N GLN A 548 -13.41 24.77 -28.32
CA GLN A 548 -12.37 24.17 -29.14
C GLN A 548 -12.71 22.72 -29.50
N ARG A 549 -13.09 21.89 -28.52
CA ARG A 549 -13.48 20.50 -28.79
C ARG A 549 -14.65 20.44 -29.77
N ASP A 550 -15.70 21.23 -29.58
CA ASP A 550 -16.87 21.25 -30.47
C ASP A 550 -16.48 21.60 -31.91
N ARG A 551 -15.58 22.57 -32.11
CA ARG A 551 -15.03 22.89 -33.44
C ARG A 551 -14.21 21.74 -34.02
N LEU A 552 -13.31 21.14 -33.24
CA LEU A 552 -12.49 19.99 -33.66
C LEU A 552 -13.37 18.80 -34.08
N ILE A 553 -14.39 18.47 -33.27
CA ILE A 553 -15.34 17.37 -33.46
C ILE A 553 -16.19 17.59 -34.72
N THR A 554 -16.72 18.81 -34.89
CA THR A 554 -17.56 19.17 -36.04
C THR A 554 -16.76 19.47 -37.31
N GLY A 555 -15.43 19.51 -37.21
CA GLY A 555 -14.54 19.85 -38.31
C GLY A 555 -14.64 21.31 -38.74
N ARG A 556 -15.04 22.23 -37.87
CA ARG A 556 -15.07 23.67 -38.20
C ARG A 556 -13.65 24.26 -38.10
N PRO A 557 -13.13 24.90 -39.16
CA PRO A 557 -11.81 25.51 -39.12
C PRO A 557 -11.68 26.58 -38.04
N PHE A 558 -10.48 26.71 -37.47
CA PHE A 558 -10.13 27.77 -36.54
C PHE A 558 -9.59 29.02 -37.23
N ALA A 559 -8.93 28.88 -38.39
CA ALA A 559 -8.43 29.98 -39.18
C ALA A 559 -9.55 30.72 -39.93
N ASP A 560 -10.62 30.02 -40.30
CA ASP A 560 -11.82 30.56 -40.95
C ASP A 560 -13.09 30.10 -40.20
N PRO A 561 -13.46 30.78 -39.11
CA PRO A 561 -14.56 30.37 -38.25
C PRO A 561 -15.95 30.61 -38.88
N GLU A 562 -16.05 31.50 -39.87
CA GLU A 562 -17.32 31.84 -40.54
C GLU A 562 -17.54 31.04 -41.82
N GLY A 563 -16.51 30.37 -42.33
CA GLY A 563 -16.61 29.50 -43.50
C GLY A 563 -17.51 28.27 -43.31
N ASP A 564 -18.18 27.88 -44.40
CA ASP A 564 -18.98 26.65 -44.46
C ASP A 564 -18.14 25.39 -44.69
N ARG A 565 -16.86 25.54 -45.05
CA ARG A 565 -15.95 24.41 -45.25
C ARG A 565 -15.80 23.62 -43.95
N ARG A 566 -15.87 22.29 -44.04
CA ARG A 566 -15.62 21.36 -42.93
C ARG A 566 -14.39 20.52 -43.21
N LEU A 567 -13.56 20.34 -42.18
CA LEU A 567 -12.44 19.43 -42.17
C LEU A 567 -12.96 17.98 -42.04
N PRO A 568 -12.38 17.02 -42.78
CA PRO A 568 -12.71 15.61 -42.58
C PRO A 568 -12.22 15.15 -41.20
N VAL A 569 -12.87 14.12 -40.64
CA VAL A 569 -12.28 13.38 -39.52
C VAL A 569 -11.06 12.64 -40.05
N ASP A 570 -9.96 12.68 -39.30
CA ASP A 570 -8.76 11.94 -39.67
C ASP A 570 -9.06 10.44 -39.92
N PRO A 571 -8.61 9.86 -41.05
CA PRO A 571 -8.92 8.47 -41.39
C PRO A 571 -8.43 7.44 -40.37
N GLU A 572 -7.26 7.65 -39.76
CA GLU A 572 -6.71 6.72 -38.76
C GLU A 572 -7.48 6.77 -37.45
N LEU A 573 -7.84 7.98 -36.99
CA LEU A 573 -8.70 8.18 -35.83
C LEU A 573 -10.06 7.54 -36.07
N ARG A 574 -10.66 7.78 -37.24
CA ARG A 574 -11.95 7.18 -37.63
C ARG A 574 -11.88 5.65 -37.59
N ALA A 575 -10.86 5.05 -38.19
CA ALA A 575 -10.66 3.60 -38.16
C ALA A 575 -10.48 3.07 -36.73
N ALA A 576 -9.70 3.75 -35.88
CA ALA A 576 -9.49 3.37 -34.48
C ALA A 576 -10.79 3.46 -33.66
N LEU A 577 -11.62 4.47 -33.91
CA LEU A 577 -12.92 4.66 -33.24
C LEU A 577 -13.93 3.58 -33.64
N LEU A 578 -13.99 3.22 -34.91
CA LEU A 578 -14.85 2.14 -35.41
C LEU A 578 -14.42 0.76 -34.85
N ALA A 579 -13.15 0.59 -34.51
CA ALA A 579 -12.62 -0.65 -33.92
C ALA A 579 -12.87 -0.79 -32.40
N THR A 580 -13.23 0.29 -31.69
CA THR A 580 -13.40 0.27 -30.23
C THR A 580 -14.85 0.39 -29.79
N ARG A 581 -15.18 -0.18 -28.63
CA ARG A 581 -16.49 -0.01 -27.96
C ARG A 581 -16.39 0.80 -26.66
N ALA A 582 -15.21 1.31 -26.33
CA ALA A 582 -14.96 1.98 -25.06
C ALA A 582 -15.50 3.42 -25.07
N TRP A 583 -16.42 3.73 -24.15
CA TRP A 583 -17.06 5.05 -24.07
C TRP A 583 -16.07 6.21 -23.89
N ARG A 584 -14.96 6.00 -23.19
CA ARG A 584 -13.93 7.04 -23.00
C ARG A 584 -13.38 7.60 -24.32
N TRP A 585 -13.34 6.79 -25.38
CA TRP A 585 -12.84 7.20 -26.70
C TRP A 585 -13.98 7.71 -27.60
N LEU A 586 -15.16 7.09 -27.52
CA LEU A 586 -16.32 7.44 -28.34
C LEU A 586 -17.06 8.69 -27.84
N GLY A 587 -17.10 8.93 -26.53
CA GLY A 587 -17.84 10.02 -25.90
C GLY A 587 -17.47 11.40 -26.44
N PRO A 588 -16.18 11.74 -26.56
CA PRO A 588 -15.77 13.00 -27.17
C PRO A 588 -16.20 13.19 -28.63
N MET A 589 -16.52 12.12 -29.37
CA MET A 589 -16.95 12.22 -30.79
C MET A 589 -18.45 12.45 -30.97
N VAL A 590 -19.20 12.60 -29.87
CA VAL A 590 -20.62 12.90 -29.88
C VAL A 590 -20.86 14.28 -30.51
N GLY A 591 -21.52 14.28 -31.66
CA GLY A 591 -21.83 15.49 -32.42
C GLY A 591 -20.92 15.74 -33.62
N CYS A 592 -19.97 14.84 -33.94
CA CYS A 592 -19.11 15.00 -35.13
C CYS A 592 -19.84 14.98 -36.48
N GLY A 593 -21.05 14.44 -36.49
CA GLY A 593 -21.88 14.30 -37.69
C GLY A 593 -21.37 13.28 -38.71
N ASP A 594 -20.33 12.49 -38.41
CA ASP A 594 -19.90 11.37 -39.26
C ASP A 594 -20.92 10.22 -39.15
N PRO A 595 -21.62 9.86 -40.25
CA PRO A 595 -22.69 8.87 -40.19
C PRO A 595 -22.24 7.48 -39.71
N GLU A 596 -21.04 7.04 -40.08
CA GLU A 596 -20.52 5.73 -39.67
C GLU A 596 -20.17 5.71 -38.19
N LEU A 597 -19.52 6.76 -37.68
CA LEU A 597 -19.19 6.87 -36.25
C LEU A 597 -20.45 6.95 -35.40
N ILE A 598 -21.43 7.77 -35.80
CA ILE A 598 -22.68 7.93 -35.07
C ILE A 598 -23.46 6.61 -35.03
N LYS A 599 -23.58 5.91 -36.15
CA LYS A 599 -24.18 4.58 -36.23
C LYS A 599 -23.44 3.56 -35.35
N HIS A 600 -22.10 3.59 -35.33
CA HIS A 600 -21.28 2.72 -34.49
C HIS A 600 -21.48 2.99 -33.00
N VAL A 601 -21.58 4.25 -32.59
CA VAL A 601 -21.87 4.64 -31.20
C VAL A 601 -23.23 4.09 -30.77
N PHE A 602 -24.29 4.28 -31.56
CA PHE A 602 -25.62 3.73 -31.26
C PHE A 602 -25.62 2.19 -31.15
N ALA A 603 -24.86 1.51 -31.99
CA ALA A 603 -24.72 0.06 -31.94
C ALA A 603 -23.96 -0.41 -30.67
N SER A 604 -22.91 0.32 -30.30
CA SER A 604 -21.92 -0.12 -29.30
C SER A 604 -22.27 0.23 -27.86
N VAL A 605 -22.93 1.36 -27.60
CA VAL A 605 -23.10 1.90 -26.24
C VAL A 605 -24.50 2.49 -26.02
N ARG A 606 -25.02 2.33 -24.80
CA ARG A 606 -26.27 2.99 -24.38
C ARG A 606 -25.97 4.43 -23.95
N VAL A 607 -26.50 5.38 -24.70
CA VAL A 607 -26.31 6.83 -24.49
C VAL A 607 -27.58 7.50 -23.94
N SER A 608 -27.41 8.60 -23.21
CA SER A 608 -28.51 9.38 -22.63
C SER A 608 -29.29 10.15 -23.70
N GLY A 609 -30.51 10.60 -23.40
CA GLY A 609 -31.31 11.39 -24.34
C GLY A 609 -30.61 12.67 -24.82
N THR A 610 -29.91 13.38 -23.92
CA THR A 610 -29.08 14.55 -24.27
C THR A 610 -28.05 14.23 -25.35
N ILE A 611 -27.33 13.12 -25.17
CA ILE A 611 -26.30 12.68 -26.12
C ILE A 611 -26.93 12.26 -27.46
N GLN A 612 -28.10 11.62 -27.44
CA GLN A 612 -28.82 11.28 -28.67
C GLN A 612 -29.25 12.52 -29.46
N LEU A 613 -29.75 13.56 -28.78
CA LEU A 613 -30.09 14.83 -29.44
C LEU A 613 -28.85 15.46 -30.09
N ARG A 614 -27.72 15.49 -29.39
CA ARG A 614 -26.46 16.04 -29.92
C ARG A 614 -25.93 15.26 -31.12
N MET A 615 -26.04 13.93 -31.10
CA MET A 615 -25.65 13.07 -32.23
C MET A 615 -26.51 13.38 -33.47
N LEU A 616 -27.82 13.52 -33.31
CA LEU A 616 -28.75 13.82 -34.41
C LEU A 616 -28.58 15.26 -34.92
N LEU A 617 -28.32 16.21 -34.03
CA LEU A 617 -27.97 17.58 -34.43
C LEU A 617 -26.71 17.58 -35.30
N GLY A 618 -25.65 16.89 -34.88
CA GLY A 618 -24.43 16.78 -35.67
C GLY A 618 -24.65 16.13 -37.05
N LEU A 619 -25.48 15.09 -37.14
CA LEU A 619 -25.86 14.48 -38.42
C LEU A 619 -26.62 15.47 -39.32
N TRP A 620 -27.58 16.21 -38.77
CA TRP A 620 -28.34 17.19 -39.54
C TRP A 620 -27.42 18.32 -40.02
N GLU A 621 -26.58 18.88 -39.15
CA GLU A 621 -25.69 19.98 -39.52
C GLU A 621 -24.65 19.60 -40.58
N ARG A 622 -24.18 18.35 -40.60
CA ARG A 622 -23.13 17.89 -41.52
C ARG A 622 -23.65 17.21 -42.78
N GLY A 623 -24.66 16.36 -42.64
CA GLY A 623 -25.22 15.52 -43.71
C GLY A 623 -26.62 15.93 -44.16
N GLY A 624 -27.18 17.01 -43.59
CA GLY A 624 -28.54 17.45 -43.88
C GLY A 624 -29.63 16.63 -43.16
N PRO A 625 -30.91 17.03 -43.30
CA PRO A 625 -32.04 16.36 -42.65
C PRO A 625 -32.14 14.88 -43.05
N ASP A 626 -31.82 14.54 -44.29
CA ASP A 626 -31.88 13.17 -44.83
C ASP A 626 -30.96 12.21 -44.08
N ALA A 627 -29.77 12.67 -43.63
CA ALA A 627 -28.86 11.85 -42.84
C ALA A 627 -29.41 11.52 -41.46
N ALA A 628 -30.08 12.49 -40.82
CA ALA A 628 -30.75 12.27 -39.54
C ALA A 628 -31.98 11.36 -39.69
N GLU A 629 -32.75 11.53 -40.78
CA GLU A 629 -33.90 10.67 -41.11
C GLU A 629 -33.47 9.22 -41.38
N ALA A 630 -32.41 9.02 -42.17
CA ALA A 630 -31.85 7.71 -42.46
C ALA A 630 -31.41 6.97 -41.20
N GLU A 631 -30.75 7.65 -40.24
CA GLU A 631 -30.37 7.04 -38.97
C GLU A 631 -31.60 6.67 -38.13
N LEU A 632 -32.61 7.56 -38.04
CA LEU A 632 -33.86 7.26 -37.33
C LEU A 632 -34.60 6.06 -37.94
N ALA A 633 -34.64 5.96 -39.26
CA ALA A 633 -35.24 4.84 -39.98
C ALA A 633 -34.46 3.53 -39.75
N ALA A 634 -33.12 3.58 -39.78
CA ALA A 634 -32.27 2.41 -39.55
C ALA A 634 -32.43 1.81 -38.13
N GLN A 635 -32.82 2.63 -37.15
CA GLN A 635 -33.09 2.19 -35.78
C GLN A 635 -34.56 1.76 -35.55
N ALA A 636 -35.46 1.98 -36.52
CA ALA A 636 -36.89 1.71 -36.36
C ALA A 636 -37.27 0.22 -36.25
N GLY A 637 -36.45 -0.69 -36.82
CA GLY A 637 -36.72 -2.13 -36.87
C GLY A 637 -35.92 -3.00 -35.89
N LYS A 638 -34.97 -2.42 -35.14
CA LYS A 638 -34.19 -3.14 -34.12
C LYS A 638 -34.84 -2.90 -32.76
N PHE A 639 -35.23 -3.96 -32.05
CA PHE A 639 -35.76 -3.95 -30.66
C PHE A 639 -34.77 -3.35 -29.64
N SER A 640 -34.34 -2.10 -29.80
CA SER A 640 -33.28 -1.53 -28.98
C SER A 640 -33.88 -0.67 -27.88
N ALA A 641 -33.85 -1.19 -26.66
CA ALA A 641 -33.99 -0.43 -25.42
C ALA A 641 -32.90 0.67 -25.24
N LYS A 642 -32.09 0.91 -26.28
CA LYS A 642 -30.99 1.88 -26.31
C LYS A 642 -31.42 3.25 -26.83
N TYR A 643 -32.52 3.35 -27.59
CA TYR A 643 -33.00 4.61 -28.16
C TYR A 643 -34.09 5.26 -27.28
N ASN A 644 -33.98 6.57 -27.02
CA ASN A 644 -34.94 7.30 -26.21
C ASN A 644 -36.17 7.69 -27.06
N ALA A 645 -37.35 7.17 -26.69
CA ALA A 645 -38.59 7.41 -27.44
C ALA A 645 -38.98 8.91 -27.52
N THR A 646 -38.66 9.69 -26.49
CA THR A 646 -38.94 11.14 -26.47
C THR A 646 -38.07 11.87 -27.49
N VAL A 647 -36.77 11.56 -27.53
CA VAL A 647 -35.84 12.12 -28.52
C VAL A 647 -36.27 11.76 -29.93
N ARG A 648 -36.64 10.49 -30.16
CA ARG A 648 -37.15 10.03 -31.47
C ARG A 648 -38.33 10.87 -31.93
N ARG A 649 -39.37 10.95 -31.09
CA ARG A 649 -40.60 11.67 -31.41
C ARG A 649 -40.33 13.14 -31.68
N GLN A 650 -39.48 13.76 -30.86
CA GLN A 650 -39.12 15.16 -31.00
C GLN A 650 -38.40 15.44 -32.33
N VAL A 651 -37.35 14.67 -32.67
CA VAL A 651 -36.58 14.88 -33.89
C VAL A 651 -37.38 14.49 -35.14
N SER A 652 -38.18 13.42 -35.09
CA SER A 652 -39.09 13.08 -36.18
C SER A 652 -40.14 14.16 -36.44
N ALA A 653 -40.66 14.83 -35.40
CA ALA A 653 -41.56 15.95 -35.59
C ALA A 653 -40.86 17.12 -36.30
N LEU A 654 -39.65 17.50 -35.86
CA LEU A 654 -38.85 18.54 -36.50
C LEU A 654 -38.50 18.21 -37.96
N LEU A 655 -38.21 16.95 -38.27
CA LEU A 655 -37.94 16.48 -39.63
C LEU A 655 -39.20 16.40 -40.51
N ALA A 656 -40.42 16.51 -39.97
CA ALA A 656 -41.64 16.54 -40.77
C ALA A 656 -42.02 17.97 -41.20
N GLU A 657 -41.33 18.98 -40.66
CA GLU A 657 -41.69 20.38 -40.87
C GLU A 657 -41.23 20.91 -42.23
N PRO A 658 -42.02 21.80 -42.87
CA PRO A 658 -41.67 22.37 -44.17
C PRO A 658 -40.47 23.31 -44.09
N ASP A 659 -40.36 24.09 -43.00
CA ASP A 659 -39.22 24.99 -42.78
C ASP A 659 -38.09 24.26 -42.04
N ARG A 660 -37.15 23.72 -42.82
CA ARG A 660 -36.00 22.97 -42.30
C ARG A 660 -34.99 23.83 -41.57
N ALA A 661 -34.92 25.13 -41.87
CA ALA A 661 -33.97 26.03 -41.23
C ALA A 661 -34.45 26.37 -39.80
N ASP A 662 -35.73 26.71 -39.64
CA ASP A 662 -36.33 26.93 -38.33
C ASP A 662 -36.34 25.64 -37.49
N ALA A 663 -36.66 24.49 -38.09
CA ALA A 663 -36.61 23.20 -37.40
C ALA A 663 -35.21 22.85 -36.87
N LEU A 664 -34.16 23.12 -37.66
CA LEU A 664 -32.78 22.96 -37.21
C LEU A 664 -32.44 23.92 -36.06
N GLN A 665 -32.92 25.16 -36.10
CA GLN A 665 -32.70 26.12 -35.02
C GLN A 665 -33.38 25.68 -33.71
N ARG A 666 -34.59 25.10 -33.79
CA ARG A 666 -35.25 24.48 -32.63
C ARG A 666 -34.55 23.23 -32.13
N LEU A 667 -33.94 22.43 -33.01
CA LEU A 667 -33.09 21.31 -32.57
C LEU A 667 -31.85 21.80 -31.81
N ARG A 668 -31.19 22.86 -32.30
CA ARG A 668 -30.08 23.52 -31.58
C ARG A 668 -30.50 24.01 -30.20
N ALA A 669 -31.64 24.70 -30.13
CA ALA A 669 -32.20 25.17 -28.86
C ALA A 669 -32.50 24.00 -27.90
N ALA A 670 -33.03 22.89 -28.40
CA ALA A 670 -33.29 21.70 -27.60
C ALA A 670 -32.01 21.04 -27.06
N VAL A 671 -30.93 20.98 -27.87
CA VAL A 671 -29.62 20.50 -27.39
C VAL A 671 -29.05 21.45 -26.34
N ALA A 672 -29.08 22.77 -26.59
CA ALA A 672 -28.60 23.76 -25.64
C ALA A 672 -29.33 23.69 -24.29
N ASP A 673 -30.67 23.58 -24.31
CA ASP A 673 -31.47 23.36 -23.10
C ASP A 673 -31.13 22.01 -22.43
N ALA A 674 -30.95 20.93 -23.21
CA ALA A 674 -30.54 19.62 -22.71
C ALA A 674 -29.16 19.60 -22.01
N GLU A 675 -28.27 20.50 -22.41
CA GLU A 675 -26.91 20.66 -21.89
C GLU A 675 -26.73 21.85 -20.94
N SER A 676 -27.84 22.50 -20.56
CA SER A 676 -27.83 23.64 -19.63
C SER A 676 -27.24 23.28 -18.26
N PRO A 677 -26.59 24.24 -17.56
CA PRO A 677 -26.09 24.04 -16.21
C PRO A 677 -27.16 23.50 -15.25
N GLU A 678 -28.40 23.95 -15.37
CA GLU A 678 -29.53 23.49 -14.55
C GLU A 678 -29.86 22.00 -14.78
N ARG A 679 -29.79 21.53 -16.03
CA ARG A 679 -29.99 20.11 -16.35
C ARG A 679 -28.80 19.27 -15.94
N LEU A 680 -27.58 19.77 -16.11
CA LEU A 680 -26.39 19.11 -15.61
C LEU A 680 -26.46 18.91 -14.10
N ALA A 681 -26.80 19.96 -13.34
CA ALA A 681 -26.89 19.89 -11.90
C ALA A 681 -28.00 18.93 -11.42
N ARG A 682 -29.16 18.92 -12.08
CA ARG A 682 -30.21 17.91 -11.85
C ARG A 682 -29.71 16.49 -12.12
N ARG A 683 -28.96 16.30 -13.21
CA ARG A 683 -28.41 15.01 -13.59
C ARG A 683 -27.34 14.54 -12.61
N LEU A 684 -26.47 15.43 -12.14
CA LEU A 684 -25.48 15.14 -11.10
C LEU A 684 -26.15 14.61 -9.83
N ARG A 685 -27.26 15.22 -9.39
CA ARG A 685 -28.03 14.74 -8.22
C ARG A 685 -28.70 13.39 -8.44
N ALA A 686 -29.17 13.11 -9.65
CA ALA A 686 -29.85 11.86 -9.98
C ALA A 686 -28.90 10.71 -10.34
N SER A 687 -27.60 10.99 -10.50
CA SER A 687 -26.61 10.05 -11.01
C SER A 687 -25.91 9.26 -9.90
N GLY A 688 -25.71 7.96 -10.12
CA GLY A 688 -24.80 7.14 -9.32
C GLY A 688 -23.34 7.29 -9.78
N LEU A 689 -22.40 6.74 -9.00
CA LEU A 689 -20.95 6.80 -9.27
C LEU A 689 -20.56 6.37 -10.69
N SER A 690 -21.19 5.31 -11.22
CA SER A 690 -20.92 4.79 -12.56
C SER A 690 -21.36 5.72 -13.70
N SER A 691 -22.32 6.61 -13.45
CA SER A 691 -22.80 7.60 -14.42
C SER A 691 -21.90 8.84 -14.50
N LEU A 692 -21.09 9.10 -13.48
CA LEU A 692 -20.27 10.30 -13.37
C LEU A 692 -19.00 10.24 -14.25
N HIS A 693 -18.34 9.08 -14.36
CA HIS A 693 -17.26 8.90 -15.35
C HIS A 693 -17.77 9.08 -16.79
N ARG A 694 -19.04 8.74 -17.05
CA ARG A 694 -19.66 8.99 -18.36
C ARG A 694 -19.90 10.47 -18.59
N LEU A 695 -20.42 11.18 -17.58
CA LEU A 695 -20.62 12.64 -17.64
C LEU A 695 -19.32 13.40 -17.96
N ARG A 696 -18.19 12.99 -17.38
CA ARG A 696 -16.88 13.57 -17.71
C ARG A 696 -16.51 13.39 -19.19
N ALA A 697 -16.79 12.22 -19.76
CA ALA A 697 -16.54 11.93 -21.18
C ALA A 697 -17.53 12.61 -22.14
N GLU A 698 -18.66 13.11 -21.65
CA GLU A 698 -19.66 13.84 -22.45
C GLU A 698 -19.27 15.31 -22.67
N GLY A 699 -18.25 15.83 -21.97
CA GLY A 699 -17.66 17.14 -22.26
C GLY A 699 -18.56 18.34 -21.94
N PHE A 700 -19.41 18.24 -20.93
CA PHE A 700 -20.22 19.37 -20.44
C PHE A 700 -19.37 20.58 -20.08
N ASP A 701 -19.96 21.76 -20.24
CA ASP A 701 -19.47 22.95 -19.56
C ASP A 701 -19.85 22.82 -18.08
N TRP A 702 -18.85 22.92 -17.20
CA TRP A 702 -19.07 22.73 -15.78
C TRP A 702 -19.68 23.96 -15.13
N ASP A 703 -19.71 25.13 -15.79
CA ASP A 703 -20.24 26.40 -15.23
C ASP A 703 -20.14 26.44 -13.70
N TRP A 704 -18.89 26.60 -13.23
CA TRP A 704 -18.56 26.41 -11.82
C TRP A 704 -19.34 27.35 -10.91
N ASP A 705 -19.62 28.57 -11.37
CA ASP A 705 -20.43 29.55 -10.64
C ASP A 705 -21.85 29.02 -10.45
N HIS A 706 -22.47 28.49 -11.53
CA HIS A 706 -23.79 27.88 -11.43
C HIS A 706 -23.78 26.64 -10.53
N LEU A 707 -22.81 25.74 -10.67
CA LEU A 707 -22.73 24.54 -9.83
C LEU A 707 -22.48 24.86 -8.36
N CYS A 708 -21.67 25.88 -8.05
CA CYS A 708 -21.47 26.35 -6.67
C CYS A 708 -22.75 26.97 -6.10
N ALA A 709 -23.41 27.85 -6.85
CA ALA A 709 -24.69 28.43 -6.45
C ALA A 709 -25.78 27.35 -6.26
N ASP A 710 -25.83 26.38 -7.16
CA ASP A 710 -26.77 25.27 -7.10
C ASP A 710 -26.47 24.31 -5.94
N HIS A 711 -25.19 24.05 -5.64
CA HIS A 711 -24.74 23.32 -4.46
C HIS A 711 -25.15 24.03 -3.17
N ALA A 712 -24.94 25.34 -3.09
CA ALA A 712 -25.31 26.15 -1.93
C ALA A 712 -26.82 26.14 -1.68
N ARG A 713 -27.64 26.19 -2.75
CA ARG A 713 -29.11 26.07 -2.65
C ARG A 713 -29.55 24.66 -2.26
N LYS A 714 -28.95 23.63 -2.86
CA LYS A 714 -29.29 22.23 -2.61
C LYS A 714 -28.05 21.36 -2.77
N PRO A 715 -27.44 20.90 -1.66
CA PRO A 715 -26.17 20.18 -1.68
C PRO A 715 -26.17 18.97 -2.62
N PHE A 716 -25.02 18.75 -3.26
CA PHE A 716 -24.75 17.56 -4.06
C PHE A 716 -24.44 16.37 -3.13
N PRO A 717 -24.76 15.13 -3.54
CA PRO A 717 -24.32 13.95 -2.82
C PRO A 717 -22.79 13.90 -2.66
N GLY A 718 -22.28 13.40 -1.53
CA GLY A 718 -20.83 13.33 -1.28
C GLY A 718 -20.05 12.55 -2.33
N SER A 719 -20.66 11.50 -2.90
CA SER A 719 -20.11 10.74 -4.03
C SER A 719 -19.89 11.59 -5.28
N VAL A 720 -20.78 12.55 -5.55
CA VAL A 720 -20.67 13.52 -6.64
C VAL A 720 -19.59 14.54 -6.34
N LEU A 721 -19.57 15.09 -5.11
CA LEU A 721 -18.55 16.06 -4.70
C LEU A 721 -17.13 15.49 -4.81
N ARG A 722 -16.91 14.23 -4.44
CA ARG A 722 -15.61 13.57 -4.60
C ARG A 722 -15.13 13.56 -6.05
N LEU A 723 -16.04 13.29 -6.98
CA LEU A 723 -15.70 13.24 -8.40
C LEU A 723 -15.52 14.65 -9.00
N LEU A 724 -16.34 15.61 -8.60
CA LEU A 724 -16.15 17.01 -8.96
C LEU A 724 -14.78 17.51 -8.46
N ALA A 725 -14.36 17.12 -7.26
CA ALA A 725 -13.06 17.49 -6.71
C ALA A 725 -11.86 16.95 -7.52
N GLU A 726 -12.05 15.91 -8.33
CA GLU A 726 -11.05 15.36 -9.26
C GLU A 726 -11.01 16.09 -10.62
N VAL A 727 -11.97 16.98 -10.89
CA VAL A 727 -11.99 17.79 -12.11
C VAL A 727 -11.01 18.95 -11.94
N GLU A 728 -10.21 19.17 -12.98
CA GLU A 728 -9.34 20.32 -13.11
C GLU A 728 -10.17 21.61 -13.00
N ASP A 729 -9.65 22.62 -12.31
CA ASP A 729 -10.34 23.89 -12.01
C ASP A 729 -11.58 23.81 -11.10
N CYS A 730 -11.90 22.66 -10.51
CA CYS A 730 -12.98 22.58 -9.52
C CYS A 730 -12.75 23.59 -8.36
N PRO A 731 -13.71 24.48 -8.05
CA PRO A 731 -13.55 25.47 -7.01
C PRO A 731 -13.27 24.84 -5.63
N GLU A 732 -12.50 25.55 -4.80
CA GLU A 732 -12.10 25.06 -3.48
C GLU A 732 -13.30 24.83 -2.56
N GLU A 733 -14.40 25.55 -2.78
CA GLU A 733 -15.68 25.38 -2.11
C GLU A 733 -16.20 23.94 -2.28
N LEU A 734 -16.21 23.43 -3.51
CA LEU A 734 -16.66 22.07 -3.82
C LEU A 734 -15.65 21.01 -3.38
N ARG A 735 -14.33 21.28 -3.49
CA ARG A 735 -13.29 20.39 -2.96
C ARG A 735 -13.36 20.25 -1.44
N SER A 736 -13.58 21.37 -0.76
CA SER A 736 -13.78 21.42 0.68
C SER A 736 -15.04 20.66 1.07
N ALA A 737 -16.17 20.91 0.38
CA ALA A 737 -17.41 20.15 0.59
C ALA A 737 -17.22 18.65 0.37
N ALA A 738 -16.42 18.23 -0.62
CA ALA A 738 -16.10 16.82 -0.85
C ALA A 738 -15.36 16.19 0.34
N ARG A 739 -14.31 16.86 0.85
CA ARG A 739 -13.59 16.41 2.05
C ARG A 739 -14.47 16.38 3.30
N GLN A 740 -15.44 17.29 3.40
CA GLN A 740 -16.38 17.33 4.50
C GLN A 740 -17.47 16.26 4.39
N SER A 741 -17.84 15.84 3.18
CA SER A 741 -18.94 14.89 2.93
C SER A 741 -18.71 13.48 3.51
N PHE A 742 -17.49 13.18 3.97
CA PHE A 742 -17.16 11.96 4.70
C PHE A 742 -17.65 11.96 6.15
N PHE A 743 -18.01 13.13 6.70
CA PHE A 743 -18.39 13.28 8.09
C PHE A 743 -19.92 13.44 8.23
N PRO A 744 -20.52 12.83 9.27
CA PRO A 744 -21.84 13.20 9.77
C PRO A 744 -22.01 14.72 9.98
N GLU A 745 -23.25 15.22 9.93
CA GLU A 745 -23.56 16.66 9.95
C GLU A 745 -23.05 17.39 11.20
N ASP A 746 -23.19 16.77 12.36
CA ASP A 746 -22.68 17.24 13.64
C ASP A 746 -21.15 17.40 13.63
N GLN A 747 -20.44 16.41 13.10
CA GLN A 747 -18.97 16.45 13.00
C GLN A 747 -18.49 17.51 12.00
N ARG A 748 -19.20 17.70 10.89
CA ARG A 748 -18.93 18.80 9.95
C ARG A 748 -19.07 20.16 10.63
N ARG A 749 -20.12 20.34 11.44
CA ARG A 749 -20.36 21.59 12.17
C ARG A 749 -19.24 21.89 13.16
N ALA A 750 -18.75 20.90 13.90
CA ALA A 750 -17.60 21.10 14.79
C ALA A 750 -16.33 21.50 14.04
N LEU A 751 -15.99 20.79 12.96
CA LEU A 751 -14.83 21.14 12.12
C LEU A 751 -14.94 22.57 11.57
N ALA A 752 -16.14 22.99 11.15
CA ALA A 752 -16.38 24.36 10.67
C ALA A 752 -16.21 25.41 11.78
N ARG A 753 -16.70 25.14 13.00
CA ARG A 753 -16.54 26.05 14.15
C ARG A 753 -15.08 26.23 14.56
N LEU A 754 -14.31 25.14 14.61
CA LEU A 754 -12.87 25.20 14.89
C LEU A 754 -12.14 26.00 13.80
N ALA A 755 -12.45 25.76 12.52
CA ALA A 755 -11.88 26.52 11.42
C ALA A 755 -12.25 28.01 11.46
N ALA A 756 -13.41 28.36 12.03
CA ALA A 756 -13.84 29.74 12.27
C ALA A 756 -13.20 30.36 13.52
N GLY A 757 -12.27 29.67 14.20
CA GLY A 757 -11.58 30.17 15.39
C GLY A 757 -12.34 30.00 16.69
N THR A 758 -13.43 29.21 16.71
CA THR A 758 -14.10 28.87 17.97
C THR A 758 -13.13 28.07 18.86
N PRO A 759 -12.96 28.41 20.15
CA PRO A 759 -12.07 27.67 21.04
C PRO A 759 -12.40 26.17 21.10
N PRO A 760 -11.39 25.26 21.10
CA PRO A 760 -11.62 23.82 21.16
C PRO A 760 -12.47 23.37 22.35
N ALA A 761 -12.31 24.03 23.50
CA ALA A 761 -13.09 23.77 24.70
C ALA A 761 -14.60 23.94 24.47
N GLU A 762 -15.02 24.98 23.75
CA GLU A 762 -16.43 25.22 23.44
C GLU A 762 -17.00 24.19 22.47
N VAL A 763 -16.21 23.81 21.45
CA VAL A 763 -16.66 22.82 20.46
C VAL A 763 -16.78 21.43 21.07
N LEU A 764 -15.82 21.03 21.90
CA LEU A 764 -15.82 19.73 22.58
C LEU A 764 -16.87 19.65 23.71
N ALA A 765 -17.19 20.77 24.37
CA ALA A 765 -18.25 20.83 25.38
C ALA A 765 -19.66 20.58 24.80
N GLU A 766 -19.88 20.86 23.51
CA GLU A 766 -21.16 20.64 22.84
C GLU A 766 -21.26 19.29 22.13
N MET A 767 -20.14 18.57 21.97
CA MET A 767 -20.07 17.31 21.23
C MET A 767 -19.69 16.13 22.10
N ARG A 768 -20.58 15.13 22.15
CA ARG A 768 -20.27 13.83 22.74
C ARG A 768 -19.52 12.97 21.73
N LEU A 769 -18.27 12.67 22.04
CA LEU A 769 -17.41 11.80 21.24
C LEU A 769 -17.84 10.34 21.35
N ALA A 770 -17.56 9.57 20.31
CA ALA A 770 -17.67 8.12 20.33
C ALA A 770 -16.35 7.48 19.88
N PRO A 771 -16.02 6.28 20.38
CA PRO A 771 -14.88 5.53 19.90
C PRO A 771 -14.92 5.37 18.37
N GLY A 772 -13.80 5.62 17.70
CA GLY A 772 -13.68 5.51 16.24
C GLY A 772 -14.11 6.73 15.44
N MET A 773 -14.53 7.83 16.08
CA MET A 773 -14.68 9.11 15.38
C MET A 773 -13.32 9.63 14.92
N SER A 774 -13.18 9.92 13.62
CA SER A 774 -11.93 10.42 13.02
C SER A 774 -11.84 11.95 12.95
N TRP A 775 -12.96 12.67 13.08
CA TRP A 775 -12.97 14.13 12.99
C TRP A 775 -12.04 14.83 14.00
N PRO A 776 -11.85 14.35 15.25
CA PRO A 776 -10.91 14.98 16.19
C PRO A 776 -9.48 14.91 15.67
N LEU A 777 -9.07 13.77 15.12
CA LEU A 777 -7.73 13.61 14.56
C LEU A 777 -7.52 14.54 13.34
N VAL A 778 -8.55 14.67 12.49
CA VAL A 778 -8.53 15.62 11.37
C VAL A 778 -8.45 17.07 11.84
N ALA A 779 -9.11 17.42 12.94
CA ALA A 779 -9.01 18.76 13.52
C ALA A 779 -7.60 19.05 14.05
N VAL A 780 -6.94 18.06 14.66
CA VAL A 780 -5.54 18.16 15.10
C VAL A 780 -4.59 18.30 13.92
N GLU A 781 -4.74 17.48 12.88
CA GLU A 781 -3.94 17.56 11.65
C GLU A 781 -4.05 18.91 10.95
N ARG A 782 -5.22 19.56 11.05
CA ARG A 782 -5.47 20.90 10.48
C ARG A 782 -5.06 22.05 11.39
N GLY A 783 -4.50 21.76 12.57
CA GLY A 783 -4.14 22.77 13.56
C GLY A 783 -5.35 23.51 14.17
N GLY A 784 -6.56 22.97 14.03
CA GLY A 784 -7.77 23.54 14.63
C GLY A 784 -7.88 23.26 16.13
N MET A 785 -7.14 22.27 16.63
CA MET A 785 -6.95 22.01 18.07
C MET A 785 -5.69 21.17 18.29
N THR A 786 -5.25 21.02 19.53
CA THR A 786 -4.16 20.13 19.92
C THR A 786 -4.69 18.82 20.50
N MET A 787 -3.82 17.81 20.64
CA MET A 787 -4.20 16.57 21.33
C MET A 787 -4.41 16.80 22.84
N ALA A 788 -3.73 17.80 23.43
CA ALA A 788 -3.93 18.19 24.83
C ALA A 788 -5.33 18.80 25.05
N ASP A 789 -5.83 19.59 24.09
CA ASP A 789 -7.20 20.10 24.13
C ASP A 789 -8.23 18.96 24.14
N LEU A 790 -7.99 17.91 23.35
CA LEU A 790 -8.85 16.73 23.31
C LEU A 790 -8.86 15.97 24.64
N VAL A 791 -7.71 15.86 25.32
CA VAL A 791 -7.58 15.22 26.64
C VAL A 791 -8.29 16.02 27.73
N HIS A 792 -8.16 17.36 27.71
CA HIS A 792 -8.72 18.23 28.73
C HIS A 792 -10.21 18.49 28.58
N PHE A 793 -10.70 18.69 27.35
CA PHE A 793 -12.06 19.16 27.11
C PHE A 793 -12.95 18.13 26.42
N GLY A 794 -12.37 17.05 25.88
CA GLY A 794 -13.12 15.99 25.23
C GLY A 794 -13.97 15.20 26.21
N GLN A 795 -15.18 14.85 25.77
CA GLN A 795 -16.13 14.04 26.55
C GLN A 795 -16.89 13.08 25.65
N PRO A 796 -17.32 11.90 26.13
CA PRO A 796 -17.00 11.34 27.44
C PRO A 796 -15.55 10.86 27.53
N ALA A 797 -14.97 10.87 28.74
CA ALA A 797 -13.59 10.46 29.03
C ALA A 797 -13.17 9.15 28.34
N ALA A 798 -14.05 8.14 28.37
CA ALA A 798 -13.76 6.85 27.75
C ALA A 798 -13.61 6.91 26.21
N ALA A 799 -14.34 7.80 25.54
CA ALA A 799 -14.21 8.00 24.09
C ALA A 799 -12.90 8.72 23.75
N VAL A 800 -12.50 9.71 24.54
CA VAL A 800 -11.23 10.42 24.39
C VAL A 800 -10.06 9.43 24.50
N LEU A 801 -10.02 8.63 25.57
CA LEU A 801 -8.98 7.62 25.78
C LEU A 801 -8.93 6.55 24.67
N ALA A 802 -10.05 6.32 23.97
CA ALA A 802 -10.11 5.43 22.82
C ALA A 802 -9.58 6.07 21.52
N ILE A 803 -9.72 7.39 21.37
CA ILE A 803 -9.29 8.14 20.20
C ILE A 803 -7.79 8.47 20.25
N VAL A 804 -7.26 8.76 21.44
CA VAL A 804 -5.83 9.11 21.61
C VAL A 804 -4.94 7.91 21.23
N PRO A 805 -4.02 8.07 20.24
CA PRO A 805 -3.08 7.01 19.85
C PRO A 805 -2.15 6.64 21.00
N ALA A 806 -1.84 5.35 21.17
CA ALA A 806 -1.09 4.82 22.34
C ALA A 806 0.37 5.32 22.43
N ASP A 807 0.94 5.72 21.30
CA ASP A 807 2.31 6.18 21.08
C ASP A 807 2.44 7.72 21.03
N HIS A 808 1.33 8.45 21.17
CA HIS A 808 1.35 9.91 21.08
C HIS A 808 1.99 10.54 22.33
N PRO A 809 2.81 11.59 22.21
CA PRO A 809 3.47 12.25 23.36
C PRO A 809 2.54 12.71 24.48
N VAL A 810 1.27 12.98 24.16
CA VAL A 810 0.21 13.35 25.14
C VAL A 810 -0.01 12.27 26.22
N HIS A 811 0.44 11.02 26.00
CA HIS A 811 0.40 9.98 27.04
C HIS A 811 1.23 10.33 28.28
N ALA A 812 2.31 11.11 28.12
CA ALA A 812 3.09 11.57 29.27
C ALA A 812 2.25 12.50 30.17
N GLU A 813 1.57 13.46 29.54
CA GLU A 813 0.66 14.42 30.21
C GLU A 813 -0.54 13.72 30.85
N LEU A 814 -1.18 12.78 30.14
CA LEU A 814 -2.24 11.95 30.69
C LEU A 814 -1.75 11.13 31.90
N GLY A 815 -0.54 10.57 31.82
CA GLY A 815 0.08 9.84 32.92
C GLY A 815 0.36 10.72 34.13
N GLU A 816 0.80 11.97 33.93
CA GLU A 816 0.97 12.96 35.01
C GLU A 816 -0.37 13.31 35.65
N LEU A 817 -1.41 13.55 34.86
CA LEU A 817 -2.75 13.86 35.36
C LEU A 817 -3.31 12.71 36.22
N VAL A 818 -3.19 11.47 35.75
CA VAL A 818 -3.63 10.28 36.49
C VAL A 818 -2.84 10.10 37.78
N ARG A 819 -1.50 10.24 37.75
CA ARG A 819 -0.66 10.13 38.95
C ARG A 819 -0.95 11.23 39.96
N ALA A 820 -1.14 12.47 39.51
CA ALA A 820 -1.43 13.60 40.39
C ALA A 820 -2.72 13.41 41.21
N HIS A 821 -3.71 12.71 40.66
CA HIS A 821 -4.99 12.49 41.32
C HIS A 821 -5.08 11.16 42.05
N LEU A 822 -4.57 10.06 41.48
CA LEU A 822 -4.84 8.71 41.96
C LEU A 822 -3.69 8.05 42.73
N ALA A 823 -2.45 8.56 42.63
CA ALA A 823 -1.30 7.88 43.24
C ALA A 823 -1.48 7.72 44.76
N GLY A 824 -1.37 6.48 45.25
CA GLY A 824 -1.52 6.14 46.66
C GLY A 824 -2.96 6.17 47.20
N ASN A 825 -3.97 6.47 46.38
CA ASN A 825 -5.39 6.44 46.77
C ASN A 825 -6.13 5.28 46.09
N GLN A 826 -6.12 4.12 46.76
CA GLN A 826 -6.72 2.87 46.26
C GLN A 826 -8.25 2.96 46.05
N ASP A 827 -8.94 3.74 46.87
CA ASP A 827 -10.39 3.94 46.74
C ASP A 827 -10.71 4.77 45.49
N ALA A 828 -9.91 5.80 45.20
CA ALA A 828 -10.07 6.61 43.99
C ALA A 828 -9.84 5.78 42.72
N TRP A 829 -8.83 4.91 42.70
CA TRP A 829 -8.62 3.97 41.59
C TRP A 829 -9.84 3.08 41.33
N THR A 830 -10.39 2.46 42.38
CA THR A 830 -11.59 1.62 42.26
C THR A 830 -12.77 2.42 41.71
N LEU A 831 -12.95 3.65 42.19
CA LEU A 831 -14.05 4.50 41.78
C LEU A 831 -13.91 4.97 40.33
N VAL A 832 -12.71 5.36 39.87
CA VAL A 832 -12.45 5.69 38.46
C VAL A 832 -12.84 4.52 37.56
N MET A 833 -12.43 3.29 37.89
CA MET A 833 -12.73 2.11 37.08
C MET A 833 -14.23 1.80 37.00
N ARG A 834 -14.99 2.10 38.06
CA ARG A 834 -16.45 1.94 38.09
C ARG A 834 -17.19 3.04 37.34
N LEU A 835 -16.71 4.28 37.43
CA LEU A 835 -17.35 5.43 36.78
C LEU A 835 -17.03 5.51 35.28
N LEU A 836 -15.81 5.16 34.87
CA LEU A 836 -15.30 5.39 33.52
C LEU A 836 -16.23 4.92 32.37
N PRO A 837 -16.91 3.76 32.41
CA PRO A 837 -17.78 3.32 31.32
C PRO A 837 -18.94 4.28 31.02
N ASP A 838 -19.50 4.89 32.07
CA ASP A 838 -20.70 5.72 32.00
C ASP A 838 -20.41 7.20 32.31
N PHE A 839 -19.16 7.54 32.61
CA PHE A 839 -18.79 8.91 32.99
C PHE A 839 -18.94 9.87 31.81
N ALA A 840 -19.86 10.81 31.97
CA ALA A 840 -20.29 11.68 30.89
C ALA A 840 -19.37 12.87 30.62
N GLY A 841 -18.50 13.23 31.58
CA GLY A 841 -17.62 14.40 31.54
C GLY A 841 -16.22 14.11 31.00
N THR A 842 -15.29 15.02 31.30
CA THR A 842 -13.90 14.98 30.82
C THR A 842 -13.02 14.02 31.64
N ILE A 843 -11.79 13.77 31.18
CA ILE A 843 -10.82 12.97 31.96
C ILE A 843 -10.46 13.67 33.28
N PRO A 844 -10.12 14.97 33.32
CA PRO A 844 -9.92 15.69 34.59
C PRO A 844 -11.12 15.57 35.55
N ASP A 845 -12.35 15.78 35.07
CA ASP A 845 -13.55 15.72 35.92
C ASP A 845 -13.73 14.34 36.54
N LEU A 846 -13.43 13.26 35.80
CA LEU A 846 -13.51 11.88 36.28
C LEU A 846 -12.52 11.66 37.44
N LEU A 847 -11.29 12.10 37.26
CA LEU A 847 -10.22 11.93 38.24
C LEU A 847 -10.51 12.76 39.51
N GLU A 848 -10.92 14.01 39.36
CA GLU A 848 -11.29 14.87 40.48
C GLU A 848 -12.51 14.32 41.24
N SER A 849 -13.56 13.91 40.53
CA SER A 849 -14.76 13.31 41.14
C SER A 849 -14.42 12.08 41.96
N ALA A 850 -13.52 11.22 41.47
CA ALA A 850 -13.09 10.03 42.18
C ALA A 850 -12.29 10.35 43.46
N VAL A 851 -11.42 11.36 43.41
CA VAL A 851 -10.67 11.81 44.59
C VAL A 851 -11.60 12.45 45.62
N LEU A 852 -12.51 13.32 45.20
CA LEU A 852 -13.43 14.01 46.12
C LEU A 852 -14.35 13.02 46.84
N ALA A 853 -14.87 12.01 46.15
CA ALA A 853 -15.74 11.00 46.72
C ALA A 853 -15.02 10.03 47.68
N THR A 854 -13.70 10.00 47.69
CA THR A 854 -12.89 9.06 48.50
C THR A 854 -12.11 9.77 49.61
N ARG A 855 -12.23 11.09 49.74
CA ARG A 855 -11.71 11.81 50.90
C ARG A 855 -12.50 11.40 52.15
N PRO A 856 -11.84 11.04 53.26
CA PRO A 856 -12.55 10.79 54.51
C PRO A 856 -13.31 12.05 54.91
N ALA A 857 -14.58 11.91 55.25
CA ALA A 857 -15.37 13.00 55.82
C ALA A 857 -14.68 13.43 57.12
N GLY A 858 -14.12 14.64 57.11
CA GLY A 858 -13.49 15.25 58.28
C GLY A 858 -14.49 15.57 59.38
#